data_AF-A0A946X4B5-F1
#
_entry.id   AF-A0A946X4B5-F1
#
_cell.length_a   1.000
_cell.length_b   1.000
_cell.length_c   1.000
_cell.angle_alpha   90.00
_cell.angle_beta   90.00
_cell.angle_gamma   90.00
#
_symmetry.space_group_name_H-M   'P 1'
#
loop_
_entity.id
_entity.type
_entity.pdbx_description
1 polymer ?
#
loop_
_entity_poly.entity_id
_entity_poly.type
_entity_poly.pdbx_seq_one_letter_code
_entity_poly.pdbx_strand_id
1 'polypeptide(L)'
;MAWRGRRPVVPLDDLPAERGPVDVRRDADVDMEQGERWAHVRAVLARLPEKSRLALTLHYLSDWSYADIAEFLDVPVTTVVGRLHRARRLMQERLEPMVRDTFDAERLEDGHIAGIVAAAIEKTKQAQERWERVNFLAGADEALAALDPMSSDPEIVRGRVEVLGMRGDARATWIGDGPGAVRDYLHAIATADEAGGAEDAARLCKDLVAAYLRGGQYEPGRHAAENARERFEALGDHPHGAMMRAAVDLCDDLDGAWRPGEPGGYVMGVFPLRRDERGLTFDTPVSVRNYTWGRPSPSVALAWLLYPARVLGPDVTVGASWEDRITDRTGHNVLWGLPDGPEIIARSTVESDDDTVVTPAGEFRDCLRVRTTIAPPDGRVSPEYVARSHSGVRSAWYAPGVGCVKARHEDQNHVSRTVVLAAYSPVASSDYFPVDIGREWRYRWSPPKTSRYEFSVYTDTVRVTSSEDGVACLSSATVGVRRPEDGLAEHIGSDMCMEEASQDWAGKAGSIEQWLPFVDDAARRRAMLNRLVQAYEALGRDYQVIDARWRLRETDGELTPRDSLSRGRELLAAADADDDWHTQSKSMWLVGLALRGVGDLVESQTALRASAGKSADAGDLGDACARECWADQFLLEDDIPADDAHGYACGDMRLQEIDSGLHSGGATTSTSGGYPPGAAGAPLTSLPMHGPYQGVSLLGQPVGTTHTERNNVGMPWGTESKMVTSTLIDGAAVATTPCGRFEGCAVIESRHEVDVGNRVEHPDRERILGYTRGKQLSWFAPGVGLVRVRHEHDNGLATDLLLRRYSIEGGSGLLPLHIDNRWEYASTDEATGTVYEDFVRVAAKVGATWAVVFTTRATATSAA
;
A
#
# COMPACT_ATOMS: atom_id res chain seq x y z
N MET A 1 48.45 -11.30 27.56
CA MET A 1 48.63 -11.25 29.02
C MET A 1 48.03 -9.96 29.56
N ALA A 2 46.87 -10.02 30.23
CA ALA A 2 46.45 -9.10 31.29
C ALA A 2 45.16 -9.66 31.92
N TRP A 3 45.28 -10.12 33.16
CA TRP A 3 44.21 -10.69 34.00
C TRP A 3 43.24 -9.61 34.50
N ARG A 4 41.92 -9.90 34.54
CA ARG A 4 40.94 -9.08 35.26
C ARG A 4 40.54 -9.74 36.60
N GLY A 5 40.89 -9.05 37.70
CA GLY A 5 40.11 -8.94 38.94
C GLY A 5 40.01 -10.13 39.91
N ARG A 6 40.95 -10.24 40.87
CA ARG A 6 40.75 -11.04 42.10
C ARG A 6 39.77 -10.33 43.04
N ARG A 7 38.73 -11.04 43.51
CA ARG A 7 37.98 -10.68 44.73
C ARG A 7 38.90 -10.79 45.95
N PRO A 8 38.76 -9.93 46.98
CA PRO A 8 39.58 -10.02 48.19
C PRO A 8 39.19 -11.28 48.98
N VAL A 9 40.21 -12.05 49.37
CA VAL A 9 40.07 -13.20 50.26
C VAL A 9 40.24 -12.68 51.68
N VAL A 10 39.23 -12.86 52.53
CA VAL A 10 39.33 -12.57 53.97
C VAL A 10 39.86 -13.84 54.66
N PRO A 11 40.90 -13.75 55.52
CA PRO A 11 41.38 -14.87 56.31
C PRO A 11 40.28 -15.45 57.20
N LEU A 12 40.29 -16.77 57.39
CA LEU A 12 39.29 -17.50 58.17
C LEU A 12 39.20 -17.03 59.65
N ASP A 13 40.28 -16.43 60.14
CA ASP A 13 40.42 -15.94 61.52
C ASP A 13 39.69 -14.61 61.79
N ASP A 14 39.22 -13.91 60.74
CA ASP A 14 38.52 -12.61 60.84
C ASP A 14 36.98 -12.74 60.78
N LEU A 15 36.44 -13.95 60.96
CA LEU A 15 35.00 -14.16 61.07
C LEU A 15 34.51 -13.80 62.49
N PRO A 16 33.51 -12.92 62.65
CA PRO A 16 32.98 -12.58 63.97
C PRO A 16 32.34 -13.80 64.64
N ALA A 17 32.76 -14.07 65.88
CA ALA A 17 32.17 -15.11 66.71
C ALA A 17 30.78 -14.69 67.23
N GLU A 18 29.85 -15.64 67.14
CA GLU A 18 28.51 -15.71 67.75
C GLU A 18 27.36 -14.89 67.13
N ARG A 19 26.46 -15.61 66.44
CA ARG A 19 25.02 -15.36 66.48
C ARG A 19 24.38 -16.38 67.42
N GLY A 20 23.56 -15.90 68.35
CA GLY A 20 22.87 -16.69 69.38
C GLY A 20 21.94 -17.79 68.83
N PRO A 21 21.33 -18.58 69.71
CA PRO A 21 20.65 -19.83 69.34
C PRO A 21 19.44 -19.53 68.45
N VAL A 22 19.50 -20.01 67.20
CA VAL A 22 18.37 -20.05 66.28
C VAL A 22 17.48 -21.23 66.69
N ASP A 23 16.17 -20.99 66.74
CA ASP A 23 15.15 -21.98 67.10
C ASP A 23 15.10 -23.11 66.05
N VAL A 24 15.68 -24.26 66.39
CA VAL A 24 15.94 -25.40 65.48
C VAL A 24 14.73 -26.30 65.20
N ARG A 25 13.50 -25.90 65.57
CA ARG A 25 12.36 -26.85 65.60
C ARG A 25 11.40 -26.78 64.42
N ARG A 26 11.61 -25.90 63.43
CA ARG A 26 10.76 -25.83 62.22
C ARG A 26 11.47 -25.97 60.88
N ASP A 27 12.81 -25.94 60.84
CA ASP A 27 13.60 -26.13 59.60
C ASP A 27 14.10 -27.57 59.39
N ALA A 28 14.00 -28.43 60.40
CA ALA A 28 14.57 -29.79 60.32
C ALA A 28 13.94 -30.67 59.22
N ASP A 29 12.65 -30.48 58.89
CA ASP A 29 11.97 -31.31 57.89
C ASP A 29 12.24 -30.85 56.44
N VAL A 30 12.41 -29.54 56.22
CA VAL A 30 12.68 -28.96 54.89
C VAL A 30 14.16 -29.10 54.49
N ASP A 31 15.08 -29.01 55.47
CA ASP A 31 16.51 -29.27 55.25
C ASP A 31 16.80 -30.76 55.03
N MET A 32 16.01 -31.67 55.61
CA MET A 32 16.18 -33.12 55.40
C MET A 32 15.77 -33.54 53.98
N GLU A 33 14.63 -33.07 53.47
CA GLU A 33 14.20 -33.38 52.09
C GLU A 33 15.16 -32.83 51.03
N GLN A 34 15.65 -31.60 51.19
CA GLN A 34 16.65 -31.04 50.29
C GLN A 34 18.01 -31.74 50.44
N GLY A 35 18.39 -32.11 51.67
CA GLY A 35 19.58 -32.90 51.96
C GLY A 35 19.54 -34.29 51.33
N GLU A 36 18.40 -34.96 51.37
CA GLU A 36 18.17 -36.28 50.76
C GLU A 36 18.19 -36.20 49.23
N ARG A 37 17.53 -35.20 48.63
CA ARG A 37 17.56 -34.94 47.18
C ARG A 37 18.99 -34.68 46.70
N TRP A 38 19.75 -33.84 47.40
CA TRP A 38 21.15 -33.58 47.07
C TRP A 38 22.07 -34.77 47.31
N ALA A 39 21.84 -35.58 48.34
CA ALA A 39 22.57 -36.83 48.57
C ALA A 39 22.35 -37.83 47.43
N HIS A 40 21.12 -37.89 46.89
CA HIS A 40 20.78 -38.78 45.78
C HIS A 40 21.35 -38.31 44.44
N VAL A 41 21.29 -37.01 44.13
CA VAL A 41 21.95 -36.44 42.94
C VAL A 41 23.46 -36.70 42.98
N ARG A 42 24.09 -36.55 44.15
CA ARG A 42 25.52 -36.91 44.33
C ARG A 42 25.77 -38.41 44.12
N ALA A 43 24.87 -39.28 44.56
CA ALA A 43 24.97 -40.72 44.34
C ALA A 43 24.81 -41.12 42.86
N VAL A 44 23.92 -40.46 42.12
CA VAL A 44 23.73 -40.67 40.67
C VAL A 44 24.94 -40.14 39.89
N LEU A 45 25.44 -38.95 40.24
CA LEU A 45 26.66 -38.40 39.67
C LEU A 45 27.83 -39.35 39.89
N ALA A 46 28.03 -39.88 41.11
CA ALA A 46 29.12 -40.81 41.42
C ALA A 46 29.10 -42.11 40.60
N ARG A 47 27.93 -42.51 40.06
CA ARG A 47 27.76 -43.71 39.22
C ARG A 47 27.96 -43.45 37.72
N LEU A 48 28.22 -42.21 37.31
CA LEU A 48 28.58 -41.91 35.93
C LEU A 48 30.02 -42.36 35.64
N PRO A 49 30.31 -42.84 34.41
CA PRO A 49 31.67 -43.08 33.97
C PRO A 49 32.53 -41.82 34.19
N GLU A 50 33.71 -41.99 34.77
CA GLU A 50 34.57 -40.90 35.24
C GLU A 50 34.80 -39.80 34.20
N LYS A 51 35.04 -40.19 32.94
CA LYS A 51 35.27 -39.24 31.83
C LYS A 51 34.03 -38.43 31.46
N SER A 52 32.83 -38.99 31.64
CA SER A 52 31.55 -38.32 31.40
C SER A 52 31.13 -37.45 32.59
N ARG A 53 31.39 -37.93 33.81
CA ARG A 53 31.22 -37.18 35.06
C ARG A 53 32.09 -35.92 35.09
N LEU A 54 33.36 -36.05 34.72
CA LEU A 54 34.31 -34.94 34.71
C LEU A 54 33.91 -33.85 33.72
N ALA A 55 33.52 -34.22 32.49
CA ALA A 55 33.04 -33.26 31.50
C ALA A 55 31.76 -32.54 31.95
N LEU A 56 30.83 -33.27 32.58
CA LEU A 56 29.59 -32.71 33.12
C LEU A 56 29.86 -31.74 34.29
N THR A 57 30.76 -32.11 35.21
CA THR A 57 31.16 -31.25 36.34
C THR A 57 31.82 -29.97 35.88
N LEU A 58 32.79 -30.04 34.96
CA LEU A 58 33.48 -28.85 34.43
C LEU A 58 32.50 -27.91 33.72
N HIS A 59 31.52 -28.46 32.99
CA HIS A 59 30.54 -27.66 32.27
C HIS A 59 29.51 -27.00 33.20
N TYR A 60 28.88 -27.77 34.10
CA TYR A 60 27.72 -27.29 34.87
C TYR A 60 28.03 -26.77 36.27
N LEU A 61 29.15 -27.18 36.88
CA LEU A 61 29.55 -26.72 38.22
C LEU A 61 30.68 -25.70 38.16
N SER A 62 31.28 -25.49 36.99
CA SER A 62 32.40 -24.56 36.82
C SER A 62 32.24 -23.61 35.62
N ASP A 63 31.14 -23.71 34.87
CA ASP A 63 30.81 -22.86 33.70
C ASP A 63 31.84 -22.87 32.55
N TRP A 64 32.53 -23.98 32.33
CA TRP A 64 33.52 -24.07 31.23
C TRP A 64 32.85 -24.31 29.87
N SER A 65 33.37 -23.66 28.82
CA SER A 65 32.89 -23.87 27.46
C SER A 65 33.34 -25.22 26.91
N TYR A 66 32.70 -25.72 25.84
CA TYR A 66 33.10 -26.98 25.22
C TYR A 66 34.54 -26.96 24.66
N ALA A 67 35.03 -25.78 24.26
CA ALA A 67 36.39 -25.58 23.80
C ALA A 67 37.40 -25.68 24.96
N ASP A 68 37.12 -25.04 26.09
CA ASP A 68 37.98 -25.07 27.28
C ASP A 68 38.07 -26.48 27.88
N ILE A 69 36.96 -27.22 27.87
CA ILE A 69 36.91 -28.62 28.33
C ILE A 69 37.67 -29.53 27.37
N ALA A 70 37.59 -29.29 26.06
CA ALA A 70 38.31 -30.06 25.04
C ALA A 70 39.82 -29.88 25.17
N GLU A 71 40.27 -28.64 25.36
CA GLU A 71 41.68 -28.30 25.61
C GLU A 71 42.18 -28.91 26.91
N PHE A 72 41.43 -28.77 28.01
CA PHE A 72 41.82 -29.30 29.32
C PHE A 72 41.88 -30.83 29.37
N LEU A 73 40.99 -31.51 28.65
CA LEU A 73 40.93 -32.97 28.61
C LEU A 73 41.77 -33.59 27.49
N ASP A 74 42.44 -32.76 26.67
CA ASP A 74 43.21 -33.15 25.48
C ASP A 74 42.41 -34.10 24.55
N VAL A 75 41.19 -33.68 24.19
CA VAL A 75 40.30 -34.45 23.29
C VAL A 75 39.53 -33.51 22.35
N PRO A 76 39.08 -33.98 21.16
CA PRO A 76 38.25 -33.17 20.27
C PRO A 76 36.95 -32.70 20.93
N VAL A 77 36.48 -31.50 20.56
CA VAL A 77 35.19 -30.94 21.01
C VAL A 77 34.02 -31.91 20.76
N THR A 78 34.04 -32.63 19.65
CA THR A 78 33.03 -33.68 19.33
C THR A 78 33.02 -34.82 20.36
N THR A 79 34.17 -35.14 20.96
CA THR A 79 34.28 -36.12 22.05
C THR A 79 33.72 -35.58 23.36
N VAL A 80 33.91 -34.28 23.65
CA VAL A 80 33.29 -33.60 24.80
C VAL A 80 31.77 -33.60 24.66
N VAL A 81 31.25 -33.22 23.49
CA VAL A 81 29.80 -33.28 23.17
C VAL A 81 29.26 -34.69 23.37
N GLY A 82 29.93 -35.72 22.84
CA GLY A 82 29.52 -37.11 23.04
C GLY A 82 29.60 -37.59 24.50
N ARG A 83 30.56 -37.11 25.29
CA ARG A 83 30.68 -37.41 26.73
C ARG A 83 29.57 -36.74 27.54
N LEU A 84 29.21 -35.50 27.22
CA LEU A 84 28.11 -34.75 27.83
C LEU A 84 26.75 -35.33 27.43
N HIS A 85 26.58 -35.74 26.18
CA HIS A 85 25.38 -36.42 25.71
C HIS A 85 25.17 -37.75 26.45
N ARG A 86 26.22 -38.57 26.56
CA ARG A 86 26.17 -39.82 27.35
C ARG A 86 25.92 -39.56 28.84
N ALA A 87 26.53 -38.52 29.42
CA ALA A 87 26.31 -38.15 30.81
C ALA A 87 24.85 -37.75 31.06
N ARG A 88 24.29 -36.89 30.20
CA ARG A 88 22.89 -36.45 30.27
C ARG A 88 21.91 -37.61 30.09
N ARG A 89 22.11 -38.45 29.07
CA ARG A 89 21.26 -39.63 28.86
C ARG A 89 21.29 -40.61 30.03
N LEU A 90 22.46 -40.92 30.59
CA LEU A 90 22.58 -41.81 31.75
C LEU A 90 22.04 -41.19 33.05
N MET A 91 22.07 -39.86 33.18
CA MET A 91 21.38 -39.19 34.28
C MET A 91 19.87 -39.21 34.08
N GLN A 92 19.39 -39.00 32.85
CA GLN A 92 17.97 -39.00 32.49
C GLN A 92 17.34 -40.39 32.68
N GLU A 93 17.94 -41.46 32.17
CA GLU A 93 17.48 -42.85 32.34
C GLU A 93 17.40 -43.28 33.83
N ARG A 94 18.21 -42.65 34.70
CA ARG A 94 18.31 -43.01 36.13
C ARG A 94 17.54 -42.07 37.06
N LEU A 95 17.26 -40.85 36.61
CA LEU A 95 16.40 -39.89 37.28
C LEU A 95 14.94 -40.02 36.80
N GLU A 96 14.68 -40.63 35.63
CA GLU A 96 13.35 -40.83 35.03
C GLU A 96 12.29 -41.43 35.96
N PRO A 97 12.56 -42.46 36.78
CA PRO A 97 11.55 -43.01 37.68
C PRO A 97 11.11 -41.99 38.74
N MET A 98 12.04 -41.19 39.27
CA MET A 98 11.77 -40.19 40.29
C MET A 98 11.18 -38.91 39.72
N VAL A 99 11.66 -38.50 38.54
CA VAL A 99 11.11 -37.36 37.79
C VAL A 99 9.68 -37.68 37.41
N ARG A 100 9.36 -38.90 36.96
CA ARG A 100 7.97 -39.29 36.67
C ARG A 100 7.08 -39.23 37.93
N ASP A 101 7.50 -39.82 39.04
CA ASP A 101 6.71 -39.78 40.30
C ASP A 101 6.58 -38.35 40.89
N THR A 102 7.59 -37.49 40.71
CA THR A 102 7.56 -36.10 41.19
C THR A 102 6.77 -35.19 40.24
N PHE A 103 6.86 -35.40 38.93
CA PHE A 103 6.09 -34.66 37.92
C PHE A 103 4.63 -35.13 37.85
N ASP A 104 4.31 -36.39 38.21
CA ASP A 104 2.93 -36.86 38.36
C ASP A 104 2.29 -36.30 39.65
N ALA A 105 3.10 -36.01 40.68
CA ALA A 105 2.65 -35.37 41.92
C ALA A 105 2.61 -33.82 41.85
N GLU A 106 3.45 -33.19 41.02
CA GLU A 106 3.49 -31.74 40.77
C GLU A 106 2.98 -31.36 39.36
N ARG A 107 2.19 -32.22 38.71
CA ARG A 107 1.58 -31.91 37.42
C ARG A 107 0.72 -30.65 37.58
N LEU A 108 1.23 -29.51 37.11
CA LEU A 108 0.43 -28.29 37.00
C LEU A 108 -0.82 -28.66 36.21
N GLU A 109 -2.01 -28.36 36.76
CA GLU A 109 -3.28 -28.64 36.09
C GLU A 109 -3.20 -28.15 34.64
N ASP A 110 -3.67 -28.96 33.67
CA ASP A 110 -3.50 -28.69 32.23
C ASP A 110 -3.91 -27.25 31.82
N GLY A 111 -4.83 -26.62 32.57
CA GLY A 111 -5.23 -25.23 32.39
C GLY A 111 -4.16 -24.15 32.71
N HIS A 112 -3.12 -24.45 33.48
CA HIS A 112 -2.06 -23.49 33.83
C HIS A 112 -1.03 -23.32 32.70
N ILE A 113 -0.69 -24.42 32.00
CA ILE A 113 0.16 -24.38 30.81
C ILE A 113 -0.60 -23.72 29.66
N ALA A 114 -1.88 -24.07 29.47
CA ALA A 114 -2.77 -23.40 28.53
C ALA A 114 -2.83 -21.88 28.78
N GLY A 115 -2.89 -21.46 30.05
CA GLY A 115 -2.89 -20.04 30.45
C GLY A 115 -1.59 -19.30 30.13
N ILE A 116 -0.42 -19.92 30.35
CA ILE A 116 0.88 -19.33 30.01
C ILE A 116 1.06 -19.21 28.48
N VAL A 117 0.67 -20.25 27.75
CA VAL A 117 0.71 -20.27 26.28
C VAL A 117 -0.24 -19.22 25.70
N ALA A 118 -1.47 -19.15 26.20
CA ALA A 118 -2.44 -18.14 25.79
C ALA A 118 -1.95 -16.71 26.09
N ALA A 119 -1.36 -16.47 27.26
CA ALA A 119 -0.79 -15.17 27.62
C ALA A 119 0.40 -14.78 26.73
N ALA A 120 1.25 -15.73 26.34
CA ALA A 120 2.38 -15.50 25.44
C ALA A 120 1.92 -15.22 23.99
N ILE A 121 0.91 -15.94 23.51
CA ILE A 121 0.26 -15.68 22.21
C ILE A 121 -0.38 -14.30 22.21
N GLU A 122 -1.11 -13.96 23.26
CA GLU A 122 -1.79 -12.65 23.41
C GLU A 122 -0.79 -11.49 23.45
N LYS A 123 0.30 -11.62 24.22
CA LYS A 123 1.41 -10.64 24.24
C LYS A 123 2.00 -10.44 22.83
N THR A 124 2.12 -11.52 22.06
CA THR A 124 2.61 -11.50 20.68
C THR A 124 1.62 -10.81 19.74
N LYS A 125 0.31 -11.07 19.87
CA LYS A 125 -0.77 -10.38 19.13
C LYS A 125 -0.78 -8.88 19.41
N GLN A 126 -0.67 -8.47 20.67
CA GLN A 126 -0.63 -7.05 21.04
C GLN A 126 0.64 -6.32 20.54
N ALA A 127 1.79 -7.02 20.45
CA ALA A 127 2.99 -6.46 19.83
C ALA A 127 2.81 -6.29 18.31
N GLN A 128 2.05 -7.19 17.67
CA GLN A 128 1.68 -7.11 16.26
C GLN A 128 0.76 -5.91 15.98
N GLU A 129 -0.28 -5.71 16.78
CA GLU A 129 -1.19 -4.55 16.68
C GLU A 129 -0.47 -3.22 16.84
N ARG A 130 0.56 -3.19 17.70
CA ARG A 130 1.40 -2.00 17.95
C ARG A 130 2.56 -1.83 16.97
N TRP A 131 2.72 -2.74 16.02
CA TRP A 131 3.80 -2.74 15.02
C TRP A 131 5.23 -2.81 15.61
N GLU A 132 5.40 -3.39 16.80
CA GLU A 132 6.68 -3.44 17.53
C GLU A 132 7.57 -4.63 17.07
N ARG A 133 8.26 -4.48 15.94
CA ARG A 133 9.00 -5.57 15.25
C ARG A 133 9.94 -6.40 16.14
N VAL A 134 10.76 -5.75 16.96
CA VAL A 134 11.76 -6.42 17.81
C VAL A 134 11.08 -7.17 18.96
N ASN A 135 10.09 -6.54 19.60
CA ASN A 135 9.35 -7.13 20.71
C ASN A 135 8.49 -8.30 20.26
N PHE A 136 7.92 -8.24 19.05
CA PHE A 136 7.19 -9.36 18.47
C PHE A 136 8.08 -10.58 18.26
N LEU A 137 9.25 -10.43 17.62
CA LEU A 137 10.16 -11.55 17.39
C LEU A 137 10.67 -12.15 18.70
N ALA A 138 11.06 -11.29 19.66
CA ALA A 138 11.46 -11.73 20.99
C ALA A 138 10.33 -12.48 21.72
N GLY A 139 9.09 -11.97 21.65
CA GLY A 139 7.92 -12.60 22.25
C GLY A 139 7.57 -13.95 21.60
N ALA A 140 7.66 -14.06 20.28
CA ALA A 140 7.45 -15.31 19.56
C ALA A 140 8.54 -16.35 19.90
N ASP A 141 9.80 -15.92 20.02
CA ASP A 141 10.91 -16.79 20.44
C ASP A 141 10.74 -17.26 21.90
N GLU A 142 10.33 -16.37 22.82
CA GLU A 142 9.97 -16.70 24.20
C GLU A 142 8.84 -17.72 24.26
N ALA A 143 7.76 -17.51 23.49
CA ALA A 143 6.61 -18.40 23.44
C ALA A 143 7.00 -19.80 22.92
N LEU A 144 7.79 -19.87 21.84
CA LEU A 144 8.27 -21.15 21.29
C LEU A 144 9.26 -21.85 22.22
N ALA A 145 10.05 -21.12 23.01
CA ALA A 145 10.92 -21.71 24.03
C ALA A 145 10.12 -22.28 25.21
N ALA A 146 8.96 -21.68 25.54
CA ALA A 146 8.06 -22.17 26.58
C ALA A 146 7.24 -23.39 26.14
N LEU A 147 6.99 -23.53 24.84
CA LEU A 147 6.28 -24.66 24.24
C LEU A 147 7.25 -25.82 23.98
N ASP A 148 7.25 -26.84 24.85
CA ASP A 148 8.14 -28.00 24.71
C ASP A 148 7.98 -28.65 23.31
N PRO A 149 9.04 -28.66 22.46
CA PRO A 149 9.01 -29.26 21.13
C PRO A 149 8.75 -30.77 21.15
N MET A 150 9.05 -31.45 22.26
CA MET A 150 8.86 -32.90 22.42
C MET A 150 7.50 -33.28 23.01
N SER A 151 6.72 -32.31 23.47
CA SER A 151 5.40 -32.58 24.02
C SER A 151 4.44 -33.05 22.94
N SER A 152 3.64 -34.07 23.30
CA SER A 152 2.53 -34.61 22.51
C SER A 152 1.17 -34.08 22.97
N ASP A 153 1.16 -33.13 23.91
CA ASP A 153 -0.06 -32.48 24.37
C ASP A 153 -0.70 -31.66 23.23
N PRO A 154 -1.98 -31.92 22.85
CA PRO A 154 -2.64 -31.25 21.74
C PRO A 154 -2.68 -29.72 21.83
N GLU A 155 -2.79 -29.14 23.03
CA GLU A 155 -2.82 -27.68 23.20
C GLU A 155 -1.44 -27.06 23.00
N ILE A 156 -0.39 -27.72 23.50
CA ILE A 156 0.99 -27.31 23.27
C ILE A 156 1.33 -27.41 21.78
N VAL A 157 0.95 -28.51 21.13
CA VAL A 157 1.19 -28.68 19.69
C VAL A 157 0.46 -27.61 18.87
N ARG A 158 -0.82 -27.35 19.17
CA ARG A 158 -1.60 -26.28 18.53
C ARG A 158 -0.96 -24.90 18.74
N GLY A 159 -0.52 -24.60 19.96
CA GLY A 159 0.20 -23.36 20.28
C GLY A 159 1.48 -23.19 19.47
N ARG A 160 2.27 -24.26 19.27
CA ARG A 160 3.48 -24.23 18.42
C ARG A 160 3.12 -23.90 16.97
N VAL A 161 2.11 -24.56 16.42
CA VAL A 161 1.62 -24.35 15.05
C VAL A 161 1.18 -22.89 14.87
N GLU A 162 0.41 -22.34 15.82
CA GLU A 162 -0.05 -20.95 15.79
C GLU A 162 1.11 -19.95 15.82
N VAL A 163 2.03 -20.08 16.79
CA VAL A 163 3.14 -19.13 16.94
C VAL A 163 4.11 -19.20 15.76
N LEU A 164 4.43 -20.40 15.24
CA LEU A 164 5.26 -20.55 14.04
C LEU A 164 4.59 -19.93 12.82
N GLY A 165 3.28 -20.13 12.63
CA GLY A 165 2.52 -19.50 11.55
C GLY A 165 2.53 -17.97 11.64
N MET A 166 2.27 -17.42 12.84
CA MET A 166 2.33 -15.97 13.09
C MET A 166 3.72 -15.39 12.81
N ARG A 167 4.78 -16.06 13.30
CA ARG A 167 6.17 -15.62 13.05
C ARG A 167 6.55 -15.73 11.58
N GLY A 168 6.05 -16.75 10.88
CA GLY A 168 6.18 -16.92 9.44
C GLY A 168 5.55 -15.77 8.64
N ASP A 169 4.29 -15.45 8.91
CA ASP A 169 3.57 -14.34 8.24
C ASP A 169 4.25 -13.00 8.49
N ALA A 170 4.62 -12.79 9.75
CA ALA A 170 5.43 -11.67 10.16
C ALA A 170 6.76 -11.58 9.38
N ARG A 171 7.51 -12.66 9.27
CA ARG A 171 8.77 -12.63 8.51
C ARG A 171 8.54 -12.36 7.01
N ALA A 172 7.43 -12.84 6.44
CA ALA A 172 7.10 -12.70 5.02
C ALA A 172 6.59 -11.30 4.62
N THR A 173 6.02 -10.52 5.54
CA THR A 173 5.30 -9.26 5.21
C THR A 173 6.02 -8.00 5.70
N TRP A 174 5.77 -7.59 6.95
CA TRP A 174 6.31 -6.40 7.63
C TRP A 174 7.81 -6.46 8.01
N ILE A 175 8.40 -7.64 8.31
CA ILE A 175 9.82 -7.77 8.72
C ILE A 175 10.74 -7.92 7.50
N GLY A 176 10.33 -8.67 6.48
CA GLY A 176 11.10 -8.88 5.25
C GLY A 176 12.21 -9.94 5.34
N ASP A 177 12.10 -10.92 6.24
CA ASP A 177 12.98 -12.10 6.33
C ASP A 177 12.34 -13.30 5.62
N GLY A 178 12.35 -13.29 4.28
CA GLY A 178 11.76 -14.36 3.47
C GLY A 178 12.28 -15.77 3.79
N PRO A 179 13.61 -16.00 3.88
CA PRO A 179 14.15 -17.32 4.24
C PRO A 179 13.74 -17.78 5.64
N GLY A 180 13.64 -16.87 6.62
CA GLY A 180 13.13 -17.19 7.95
C GLY A 180 11.65 -17.56 7.94
N ALA A 181 10.83 -16.85 7.14
CA ALA A 181 9.42 -17.17 6.98
C ALA A 181 9.20 -18.59 6.44
N VAL A 182 9.93 -18.96 5.37
CA VAL A 182 9.84 -20.30 4.77
C VAL A 182 10.19 -21.39 5.79
N ARG A 183 11.25 -21.21 6.58
CA ARG A 183 11.62 -22.18 7.62
C ARG A 183 10.53 -22.35 8.68
N ASP A 184 9.93 -21.24 9.14
CA ASP A 184 8.88 -21.28 10.15
C ASP A 184 7.63 -21.97 9.63
N TYR A 185 7.20 -21.67 8.41
CA TYR A 185 6.05 -22.33 7.78
C TYR A 185 6.28 -23.83 7.58
N LEU A 186 7.43 -24.24 7.06
CA LEU A 186 7.75 -25.66 6.89
C LEU A 186 7.74 -26.42 8.23
N HIS A 187 8.25 -25.79 9.29
CA HIS A 187 8.21 -26.37 10.64
C HIS A 187 6.77 -26.45 11.18
N ALA A 188 5.97 -25.41 10.96
CA ALA A 188 4.56 -25.41 11.37
C ALA A 188 3.76 -26.51 10.65
N ILE A 189 3.96 -26.68 9.34
CA ILE A 189 3.29 -27.70 8.52
C ILE A 189 3.67 -29.11 9.00
N ALA A 190 4.96 -29.39 9.20
CA ALA A 190 5.41 -30.68 9.71
C ALA A 190 4.82 -30.98 11.10
N THR A 191 4.80 -29.97 11.97
CA THR A 191 4.20 -30.09 13.31
C THR A 191 2.69 -30.37 13.24
N ALA A 192 1.97 -29.73 12.33
CA ALA A 192 0.54 -29.96 12.12
C ALA A 192 0.27 -31.36 11.54
N ASP A 193 1.07 -31.82 10.57
CA ASP A 193 0.95 -33.14 9.96
C ASP A 193 1.18 -34.27 10.98
N GLU A 194 2.23 -34.16 11.79
CA GLU A 194 2.51 -35.12 12.87
C GLU A 194 1.37 -35.21 13.90
N ALA A 195 0.65 -34.12 14.09
CA ALA A 195 -0.50 -34.02 14.99
C ALA A 195 -1.84 -34.43 14.36
N GLY A 196 -1.88 -34.75 13.07
CA GLY A 196 -3.10 -35.03 12.32
C GLY A 196 -3.97 -33.79 12.03
N GLY A 197 -3.42 -32.57 12.14
CA GLY A 197 -4.08 -31.30 11.88
C GLY A 197 -4.14 -30.95 10.38
N ALA A 198 -4.94 -31.70 9.61
CA ALA A 198 -5.00 -31.56 8.15
C ALA A 198 -5.42 -30.15 7.67
N GLU A 199 -6.38 -29.51 8.35
CA GLU A 199 -6.85 -28.15 8.03
C GLU A 199 -5.77 -27.10 8.27
N ASP A 200 -5.07 -27.17 9.41
CA ASP A 200 -3.97 -26.26 9.73
C ASP A 200 -2.80 -26.42 8.75
N ALA A 201 -2.45 -27.65 8.41
CA ALA A 201 -1.42 -27.93 7.42
C ALA A 201 -1.79 -27.36 6.04
N ALA A 202 -3.04 -27.53 5.58
CA ALA A 202 -3.52 -26.96 4.32
C ALA A 202 -3.44 -25.42 4.32
N ARG A 203 -3.91 -24.78 5.40
CA ARG A 203 -3.84 -23.32 5.58
C ARG A 203 -2.40 -22.80 5.55
N LEU A 204 -1.48 -23.46 6.26
CA LEU A 204 -0.07 -23.08 6.30
C LEU A 204 0.63 -23.31 4.96
N CYS A 205 0.30 -24.37 4.21
CA CYS A 205 0.80 -24.58 2.85
C CYS A 205 0.38 -23.43 1.92
N LYS A 206 -0.87 -22.95 2.02
CA LYS A 206 -1.32 -21.74 1.30
C LYS A 206 -0.48 -20.51 1.66
N ASP A 207 -0.21 -20.28 2.94
CA ASP A 207 0.55 -19.11 3.37
C ASP A 207 2.05 -19.22 2.98
N LEU A 208 2.59 -20.43 2.92
CA LEU A 208 3.93 -20.72 2.39
C LEU A 208 4.07 -20.36 0.90
N VAL A 209 3.05 -20.60 0.08
CA VAL A 209 3.03 -20.18 -1.34
C VAL A 209 3.25 -18.68 -1.45
N ALA A 210 2.54 -17.90 -0.64
CA ALA A 210 2.69 -16.44 -0.60
C ALA A 210 4.13 -16.03 -0.25
N ALA A 211 4.76 -16.70 0.71
CA ALA A 211 6.14 -16.42 1.11
C ALA A 211 7.14 -16.70 -0.04
N TYR A 212 6.98 -17.81 -0.77
CA TYR A 212 7.82 -18.14 -1.92
C TYR A 212 7.65 -17.15 -3.08
N LEU A 213 6.40 -16.84 -3.44
CA LEU A 213 6.08 -15.92 -4.52
C LEU A 213 6.60 -14.49 -4.24
N ARG A 214 6.53 -14.01 -2.99
CA ARG A 214 7.13 -12.72 -2.59
C ARG A 214 8.65 -12.72 -2.71
N GLY A 215 9.28 -13.86 -2.46
CA GLY A 215 10.73 -14.07 -2.60
C GLY A 215 11.21 -14.34 -4.02
N GLY A 216 10.31 -14.39 -5.02
CA GLY A 216 10.66 -14.72 -6.41
C GLY A 216 11.08 -16.18 -6.61
N GLN A 217 10.69 -17.08 -5.70
CA GLN A 217 10.99 -18.50 -5.74
C GLN A 217 9.80 -19.28 -6.31
N TYR A 218 9.59 -19.18 -7.63
CA TYR A 218 8.38 -19.70 -8.27
C TYR A 218 8.33 -21.23 -8.31
N GLU A 219 9.45 -21.91 -8.58
CA GLU A 219 9.44 -23.38 -8.63
C GLU A 219 9.14 -24.02 -7.24
N PRO A 220 9.76 -23.60 -6.13
CA PRO A 220 9.32 -24.02 -4.79
C PRO A 220 7.87 -23.60 -4.47
N GLY A 221 7.46 -22.41 -4.91
CA GLY A 221 6.10 -21.92 -4.76
C GLY A 221 5.07 -22.80 -5.48
N ARG A 222 5.39 -23.25 -6.69
CA ARG A 222 4.59 -24.16 -7.52
C ARG A 222 4.34 -25.48 -6.80
N HIS A 223 5.38 -26.10 -6.28
CA HIS A 223 5.28 -27.34 -5.50
C HIS A 223 4.46 -27.16 -4.23
N ALA A 224 4.64 -26.04 -3.51
CA ALA A 224 3.85 -25.73 -2.33
C ALA A 224 2.37 -25.52 -2.68
N ALA A 225 2.07 -24.91 -3.83
CA ALA A 225 0.71 -24.70 -4.31
C ALA A 225 0.04 -26.00 -4.74
N GLU A 226 0.76 -26.90 -5.41
CA GLU A 226 0.27 -28.25 -5.74
C GLU A 226 -0.05 -29.04 -4.47
N ASN A 227 0.85 -29.02 -3.47
CA ASN A 227 0.64 -29.67 -2.18
C ASN A 227 -0.58 -29.09 -1.43
N ALA A 228 -0.71 -27.76 -1.39
CA ALA A 228 -1.86 -27.09 -0.78
C ALA A 228 -3.17 -27.47 -1.50
N ARG A 229 -3.16 -27.48 -2.84
CA ARG A 229 -4.31 -27.85 -3.67
C ARG A 229 -4.81 -29.26 -3.33
N GLU A 230 -3.90 -30.24 -3.31
CA GLU A 230 -4.24 -31.64 -2.99
C GLU A 230 -4.84 -31.76 -1.58
N ARG A 231 -4.32 -31.01 -0.61
CA ARG A 231 -4.86 -30.99 0.76
C ARG A 231 -6.26 -30.39 0.83
N PHE A 232 -6.50 -29.24 0.18
CA PHE A 232 -7.83 -28.63 0.15
C PHE A 232 -8.84 -29.50 -0.60
N GLU A 233 -8.44 -30.14 -1.70
CA GLU A 233 -9.28 -31.12 -2.41
C GLU A 233 -9.65 -32.31 -1.52
N ALA A 234 -8.70 -32.84 -0.74
CA ALA A 234 -8.98 -33.91 0.21
C ALA A 234 -9.93 -33.50 1.35
N LEU A 235 -9.97 -32.21 1.69
CA LEU A 235 -10.89 -31.62 2.67
C LEU A 235 -12.26 -31.26 2.07
N GLY A 236 -12.43 -31.33 0.74
CA GLY A 236 -13.63 -30.82 0.06
C GLY A 236 -13.74 -29.29 0.02
N ASP A 237 -12.63 -28.58 0.25
CA ASP A 237 -12.58 -27.11 0.19
C ASP A 237 -12.26 -26.65 -1.25
N HIS A 238 -13.27 -26.75 -2.11
CA HIS A 238 -13.15 -26.39 -3.51
C HIS A 238 -12.70 -24.94 -3.76
N PRO A 239 -13.18 -23.92 -3.01
CA PRO A 239 -12.69 -22.56 -3.18
C PRO A 239 -11.19 -22.38 -2.92
N HIS A 240 -10.66 -22.97 -1.84
CA HIS A 240 -9.21 -22.89 -1.59
C HIS A 240 -8.43 -23.74 -2.59
N GLY A 241 -8.95 -24.89 -3.03
CA GLY A 241 -8.38 -25.67 -4.13
C GLY A 241 -8.26 -24.86 -5.43
N ALA A 242 -9.31 -24.14 -5.80
CA ALA A 242 -9.32 -23.23 -6.96
C ALA A 242 -8.29 -22.10 -6.84
N MET A 243 -8.12 -21.55 -5.64
CA MET A 243 -7.10 -20.52 -5.39
C MET A 243 -5.69 -21.08 -5.59
N MET A 244 -5.45 -22.31 -5.13
CA MET A 244 -4.15 -22.95 -5.32
C MET A 244 -3.91 -23.33 -6.78
N ARG A 245 -4.95 -23.66 -7.57
CA ARG A 245 -4.81 -23.78 -9.03
C ARG A 245 -4.37 -22.46 -9.67
N ALA A 246 -4.97 -21.33 -9.29
CA ALA A 246 -4.52 -20.02 -9.77
C ALA A 246 -3.06 -19.74 -9.37
N ALA A 247 -2.64 -20.14 -8.16
CA ALA A 247 -1.26 -20.00 -7.74
C ALA A 247 -0.27 -20.85 -8.57
N VAL A 248 -0.67 -22.06 -8.99
CA VAL A 248 0.13 -22.89 -9.91
C VAL A 248 0.25 -22.23 -11.28
N ASP A 249 -0.86 -21.79 -11.89
CA ASP A 249 -0.86 -21.07 -13.17
C ASP A 249 0.07 -19.85 -13.11
N LEU A 250 -0.01 -19.13 -12.00
CA LEU A 250 0.82 -17.97 -11.78
C LEU A 250 2.32 -18.30 -11.69
N CYS A 251 2.70 -19.38 -11.00
CA CYS A 251 4.10 -19.78 -10.93
C CYS A 251 4.64 -20.13 -12.33
N ASP A 252 3.84 -20.82 -13.14
CA ASP A 252 4.20 -21.18 -14.52
C ASP A 252 4.37 -19.92 -15.40
N ASP A 253 3.51 -18.91 -15.23
CA ASP A 253 3.54 -17.66 -16.01
C ASP A 253 4.65 -16.68 -15.56
N LEU A 254 5.07 -16.73 -14.28
CA LEU A 254 6.09 -15.82 -13.72
C LEU A 254 7.53 -16.31 -13.92
N ASP A 255 7.75 -17.61 -14.11
CA ASP A 255 9.10 -18.15 -14.20
C ASP A 255 9.88 -17.57 -15.39
N GLY A 256 10.99 -16.88 -15.07
CA GLY A 256 11.79 -16.15 -16.05
C GLY A 256 11.16 -14.85 -16.60
N ALA A 257 9.90 -14.54 -16.27
CA ALA A 257 9.17 -13.39 -16.80
C ALA A 257 9.18 -12.15 -15.88
N TRP A 258 9.29 -12.33 -14.56
CA TRP A 258 9.26 -11.24 -13.58
C TRP A 258 10.03 -11.57 -12.31
N ARG A 259 10.67 -10.59 -11.68
CA ARG A 259 11.35 -10.75 -10.38
C ARG A 259 10.88 -9.71 -9.35
N PRO A 260 10.90 -10.05 -8.04
CA PRO A 260 10.60 -9.08 -6.98
C PRO A 260 11.46 -7.82 -7.10
N GLY A 261 10.80 -6.66 -7.07
CA GLY A 261 11.44 -5.34 -7.24
C GLY A 261 11.41 -4.80 -8.68
N GLU A 262 11.06 -5.63 -9.68
CA GLU A 262 10.80 -5.15 -11.04
C GLU A 262 9.39 -4.54 -11.16
N PRO A 263 9.19 -3.52 -12.01
CA PRO A 263 7.86 -2.96 -12.26
C PRO A 263 6.88 -4.03 -12.74
N GLY A 264 5.72 -4.10 -12.10
CA GLY A 264 4.70 -5.10 -12.39
C GLY A 264 4.16 -5.76 -11.12
N GLY A 265 3.54 -6.91 -11.31
CA GLY A 265 3.03 -7.73 -10.21
C GLY A 265 2.01 -8.74 -10.69
N TYR A 266 1.39 -9.41 -9.73
CA TYR A 266 0.42 -10.44 -10.03
C TYR A 266 -0.71 -10.49 -9.00
N VAL A 267 -1.81 -11.08 -9.43
CA VAL A 267 -3.01 -11.24 -8.63
C VAL A 267 -3.59 -12.62 -8.88
N MET A 268 -4.11 -13.23 -7.84
CA MET A 268 -4.94 -14.43 -7.93
C MET A 268 -6.29 -14.21 -7.25
N GLY A 269 -7.34 -14.81 -7.79
CA GLY A 269 -8.69 -14.73 -7.22
C GLY A 269 -9.54 -15.96 -7.50
N VAL A 270 -10.58 -16.16 -6.69
CA VAL A 270 -11.57 -17.23 -6.84
C VAL A 270 -12.98 -16.68 -6.85
N PHE A 271 -13.74 -17.05 -7.88
CA PHE A 271 -15.09 -16.56 -8.14
C PHE A 271 -16.06 -17.73 -8.24
N PRO A 272 -16.90 -17.95 -7.23
CA PRO A 272 -17.99 -18.91 -7.34
C PRO A 272 -19.07 -18.35 -8.28
N LEU A 273 -19.62 -19.20 -9.15
CA LEU A 273 -20.76 -18.91 -10.01
C LEU A 273 -21.87 -19.90 -9.72
N ARG A 274 -23.05 -19.38 -9.39
CA ARG A 274 -24.25 -20.17 -9.21
C ARG A 274 -25.09 -20.14 -10.48
N ARG A 275 -25.51 -21.31 -10.95
CA ARG A 275 -26.46 -21.41 -12.08
C ARG A 275 -27.89 -21.47 -11.54
N ASP A 276 -28.76 -20.61 -12.06
CA ASP A 276 -30.20 -20.66 -11.83
C ASP A 276 -30.99 -20.58 -13.15
N GLU A 277 -32.32 -20.64 -13.08
CA GLU A 277 -33.22 -20.61 -14.24
C GLU A 277 -33.07 -19.35 -15.11
N ARG A 278 -32.46 -18.29 -14.57
CA ARG A 278 -32.31 -16.99 -15.23
C ARG A 278 -30.89 -16.74 -15.75
N GLY A 279 -29.95 -17.67 -15.53
CA GLY A 279 -28.56 -17.57 -15.98
C GLY A 279 -27.53 -17.93 -14.91
N LEU A 280 -26.29 -17.49 -15.08
CA LEU A 280 -25.23 -17.62 -14.06
C LEU A 280 -25.13 -16.33 -13.24
N THR A 281 -24.98 -16.42 -11.93
CA THR A 281 -24.71 -15.29 -11.04
C THR A 281 -23.37 -15.48 -10.35
N PHE A 282 -22.52 -14.46 -10.37
CA PHE A 282 -21.32 -14.43 -9.55
C PHE A 282 -21.70 -14.25 -8.07
N ASP A 283 -21.26 -15.18 -7.22
CA ASP A 283 -21.36 -15.03 -5.77
C ASP A 283 -20.14 -14.25 -5.24
N THR A 284 -20.18 -13.94 -3.95
CA THR A 284 -19.09 -13.25 -3.25
C THR A 284 -17.76 -13.99 -3.44
N PRO A 285 -16.69 -13.32 -3.91
CA PRO A 285 -15.38 -13.95 -4.07
C PRO A 285 -14.85 -14.46 -2.74
N VAL A 286 -14.36 -15.70 -2.73
CA VAL A 286 -13.89 -16.35 -1.50
C VAL A 286 -12.53 -15.83 -1.08
N SER A 287 -11.67 -15.49 -2.04
CA SER A 287 -10.37 -14.89 -1.78
C SER A 287 -9.83 -14.14 -3.01
N VAL A 288 -9.24 -12.98 -2.78
CA VAL A 288 -8.44 -12.24 -3.77
C VAL A 288 -7.14 -11.85 -3.10
N ARG A 289 -6.00 -12.28 -3.64
CA ARG A 289 -4.67 -11.91 -3.14
C ARG A 289 -3.90 -11.17 -4.21
N ASN A 290 -3.47 -9.96 -3.86
CA ASN A 290 -2.70 -9.07 -4.71
C ASN A 290 -1.26 -8.96 -4.18
N TYR A 291 -0.31 -9.15 -5.08
CA TYR A 291 1.12 -8.99 -4.81
C TYR A 291 1.70 -8.03 -5.85
N THR A 292 1.35 -6.75 -5.72
CA THR A 292 2.00 -5.67 -6.48
C THR A 292 3.01 -4.93 -5.63
N TRP A 293 4.18 -4.66 -6.20
CA TRP A 293 5.17 -3.75 -5.64
C TRP A 293 5.05 -2.40 -6.36
N GLY A 294 4.01 -1.63 -6.00
CA GLY A 294 3.56 -0.45 -6.74
C GLY A 294 2.04 -0.40 -6.83
N ARG A 295 1.47 0.70 -7.36
CA ARG A 295 0.00 0.92 -7.45
C ARG A 295 -0.72 -0.37 -7.87
N PRO A 296 -1.90 -0.66 -7.29
CA PRO A 296 -2.54 -1.95 -7.45
C PRO A 296 -2.65 -2.31 -8.93
N SER A 297 -2.14 -3.48 -9.29
CA SER A 297 -2.56 -4.16 -10.51
C SER A 297 -4.09 -4.14 -10.51
N PRO A 298 -4.75 -3.73 -11.61
CA PRO A 298 -6.18 -3.93 -11.77
C PRO A 298 -6.41 -5.43 -11.59
N SER A 299 -6.92 -5.78 -10.43
CA SER A 299 -6.82 -7.12 -9.88
C SER A 299 -7.92 -7.96 -10.51
N VAL A 300 -7.59 -9.17 -10.97
CA VAL A 300 -8.58 -10.12 -11.49
C VAL A 300 -9.53 -9.50 -12.51
N ALA A 301 -8.93 -8.85 -13.49
CA ALA A 301 -9.62 -7.80 -14.18
C ALA A 301 -10.78 -8.35 -15.04
N LEU A 302 -10.80 -9.66 -15.36
CA LEU A 302 -11.99 -10.28 -15.95
C LEU A 302 -13.17 -10.32 -14.96
N ALA A 303 -12.98 -10.71 -13.70
CA ALA A 303 -14.09 -10.68 -12.74
C ALA A 303 -14.55 -9.25 -12.45
N TRP A 304 -13.62 -8.29 -12.35
CA TRP A 304 -13.96 -6.87 -12.22
C TRP A 304 -14.72 -6.34 -13.44
N LEU A 305 -14.28 -6.68 -14.66
CA LEU A 305 -14.98 -6.31 -15.90
C LEU A 305 -16.24 -7.12 -16.14
N LEU A 306 -16.42 -8.32 -15.58
CA LEU A 306 -17.63 -9.09 -15.76
C LEU A 306 -18.60 -8.93 -14.59
N TYR A 307 -18.20 -8.32 -13.49
CA TYR A 307 -19.05 -8.07 -12.34
C TYR A 307 -19.74 -6.71 -12.42
N PRO A 308 -21.04 -6.62 -12.15
CA PRO A 308 -21.95 -7.72 -11.91
C PRO A 308 -22.45 -8.25 -13.26
N ALA A 309 -22.52 -9.58 -13.36
CA ALA A 309 -23.22 -10.22 -14.45
C ALA A 309 -24.06 -11.34 -13.86
N ARG A 310 -25.37 -11.18 -13.97
CA ARG A 310 -26.15 -12.28 -14.51
C ARG A 310 -25.59 -12.55 -15.92
N VAL A 311 -24.85 -13.65 -16.08
CA VAL A 311 -24.47 -14.11 -17.42
C VAL A 311 -25.69 -14.79 -18.02
N LEU A 312 -26.09 -14.28 -19.17
CA LEU A 312 -27.37 -14.55 -19.79
C LEU A 312 -27.41 -16.00 -20.30
N GLY A 313 -28.54 -16.67 -20.08
CA GLY A 313 -28.81 -17.99 -20.67
C GLY A 313 -28.94 -17.91 -22.20
N PRO A 314 -29.04 -19.07 -22.88
CA PRO A 314 -29.05 -19.13 -24.35
C PRO A 314 -30.27 -18.43 -25.00
N ASP A 315 -31.36 -18.22 -24.27
CA ASP A 315 -32.62 -17.66 -24.80
C ASP A 315 -32.76 -16.14 -24.62
N VAL A 316 -31.67 -15.40 -24.44
CA VAL A 316 -31.74 -13.95 -24.23
C VAL A 316 -32.04 -13.22 -25.53
N THR A 317 -32.84 -12.15 -25.44
CA THR A 317 -33.20 -11.32 -26.60
C THR A 317 -32.62 -9.93 -26.50
N VAL A 318 -32.35 -9.29 -27.64
CA VAL A 318 -32.05 -7.85 -27.70
C VAL A 318 -33.12 -7.04 -26.96
N GLY A 319 -32.67 -6.09 -26.12
CA GLY A 319 -33.53 -5.28 -25.26
C GLY A 319 -33.77 -5.86 -23.85
N ALA A 320 -33.36 -7.11 -23.58
CA ALA A 320 -33.39 -7.65 -22.22
C ALA A 320 -32.50 -6.80 -21.29
N SER A 321 -33.01 -6.45 -20.11
CA SER A 321 -32.30 -5.61 -19.15
C SER A 321 -32.49 -6.08 -17.71
N TRP A 322 -31.51 -5.74 -16.86
CA TRP A 322 -31.53 -6.03 -15.44
C TRP A 322 -30.70 -5.01 -14.66
N GLU A 323 -30.92 -4.99 -13.35
CA GLU A 323 -30.23 -4.10 -12.42
C GLU A 323 -29.57 -4.95 -11.32
N ASP A 324 -28.31 -4.66 -11.05
CA ASP A 324 -27.52 -5.25 -9.97
C ASP A 324 -27.08 -4.15 -9.01
N ARG A 325 -27.29 -4.38 -7.71
CA ARG A 325 -26.90 -3.45 -6.64
C ARG A 325 -25.59 -3.90 -6.01
N ILE A 326 -24.64 -2.99 -5.97
CA ILE A 326 -23.30 -3.22 -5.43
C ILE A 326 -23.20 -2.42 -4.14
N THR A 327 -23.18 -3.14 -3.02
CA THR A 327 -23.02 -2.57 -1.68
C THR A 327 -21.82 -3.23 -1.01
N ASP A 328 -20.97 -2.45 -0.34
CA ASP A 328 -19.93 -3.01 0.53
C ASP A 328 -20.55 -3.48 1.84
N ARG A 329 -21.19 -4.66 1.81
CA ARG A 329 -21.80 -5.25 3.01
C ARG A 329 -20.92 -6.27 3.71
N THR A 330 -19.67 -6.47 3.29
CA THR A 330 -18.95 -7.69 3.69
C THR A 330 -17.44 -7.56 3.94
N GLY A 331 -16.84 -6.36 3.86
CA GLY A 331 -15.41 -6.21 4.15
C GLY A 331 -14.52 -6.95 3.16
N HIS A 332 -14.98 -7.08 1.92
CA HIS A 332 -14.30 -7.82 0.86
C HIS A 332 -13.67 -6.84 -0.13
N ASN A 333 -12.33 -6.86 -0.17
CA ASN A 333 -11.42 -6.02 -0.95
C ASN A 333 -11.56 -6.08 -2.49
N VAL A 334 -12.68 -6.54 -3.05
CA VAL A 334 -12.85 -6.65 -4.52
C VAL A 334 -12.95 -5.27 -5.20
N LEU A 335 -13.48 -4.28 -4.47
CA LEU A 335 -13.66 -2.89 -4.95
C LEU A 335 -12.65 -1.91 -4.33
N TRP A 336 -11.52 -2.42 -3.81
CA TRP A 336 -10.38 -1.69 -3.22
C TRP A 336 -10.62 -0.20 -2.92
N GLY A 337 -11.00 0.12 -1.68
CA GLY A 337 -10.99 1.50 -1.20
C GLY A 337 -12.25 2.31 -1.48
N LEU A 338 -13.42 1.67 -1.57
CA LEU A 338 -14.70 2.31 -1.23
C LEU A 338 -14.87 2.18 0.30
N PRO A 339 -14.51 3.18 1.12
CA PRO A 339 -14.70 3.10 2.57
C PRO A 339 -16.17 3.38 2.87
N ASP A 340 -16.90 2.48 3.55
CA ASP A 340 -18.32 2.66 3.91
C ASP A 340 -19.14 3.36 2.78
N GLY A 341 -18.86 2.97 1.54
CA GLY A 341 -19.11 3.79 0.36
C GLY A 341 -20.56 3.75 -0.13
N PRO A 342 -21.02 4.77 -0.88
CA PRO A 342 -22.38 4.83 -1.41
C PRO A 342 -22.67 3.64 -2.34
N GLU A 343 -23.86 3.07 -2.22
CA GLU A 343 -24.41 2.03 -3.11
C GLU A 343 -24.16 2.42 -4.58
N ILE A 344 -23.52 1.57 -5.39
CA ILE A 344 -23.46 1.78 -6.84
C ILE A 344 -24.35 0.76 -7.53
N ILE A 345 -25.02 1.20 -8.58
CA ILE A 345 -26.00 0.42 -9.32
C ILE A 345 -25.49 0.19 -10.72
N ALA A 346 -25.40 -1.08 -11.12
CA ALA A 346 -25.09 -1.50 -12.46
C ALA A 346 -26.37 -1.86 -13.21
N ARG A 347 -26.65 -1.15 -14.30
CA ARG A 347 -27.81 -1.39 -15.16
C ARG A 347 -27.34 -1.94 -16.48
N SER A 348 -27.70 -3.17 -16.78
CA SER A 348 -27.26 -3.90 -17.95
C SER A 348 -28.39 -4.07 -18.95
N THR A 349 -28.06 -3.93 -20.25
CA THR A 349 -28.99 -4.11 -21.36
C THR A 349 -28.28 -4.85 -22.50
N VAL A 350 -28.96 -5.84 -23.09
CA VAL A 350 -28.53 -6.47 -24.34
C VAL A 350 -28.83 -5.50 -25.49
N GLU A 351 -27.79 -5.01 -26.16
CA GLU A 351 -27.92 -4.07 -27.27
C GLU A 351 -27.89 -4.74 -28.64
N SER A 352 -27.23 -5.89 -28.76
CA SER A 352 -27.02 -6.61 -30.03
C SER A 352 -26.81 -8.10 -29.79
N ASP A 353 -27.16 -8.92 -30.77
CA ASP A 353 -26.91 -10.37 -30.84
C ASP A 353 -26.24 -10.82 -32.15
N ASP A 354 -25.89 -9.88 -33.05
CA ASP A 354 -25.29 -10.14 -34.36
C ASP A 354 -23.91 -9.47 -34.55
N ASP A 355 -23.32 -8.93 -33.48
CA ASP A 355 -22.00 -8.29 -33.54
C ASP A 355 -20.92 -9.30 -33.99
N THR A 356 -19.98 -8.85 -34.82
CA THR A 356 -18.77 -9.61 -35.18
C THR A 356 -17.57 -9.04 -34.44
N VAL A 357 -16.86 -9.89 -33.70
CA VAL A 357 -15.69 -9.52 -32.90
C VAL A 357 -14.48 -10.31 -33.36
N VAL A 358 -13.40 -9.60 -33.70
CA VAL A 358 -12.11 -10.20 -34.06
C VAL A 358 -11.15 -10.05 -32.89
N THR A 359 -10.53 -11.15 -32.48
CA THR A 359 -9.53 -11.18 -31.39
C THR A 359 -8.33 -12.04 -31.81
N PRO A 360 -7.24 -12.08 -31.02
CA PRO A 360 -6.12 -13.00 -31.32
C PRO A 360 -6.52 -14.49 -31.31
N ALA A 361 -7.63 -14.85 -30.65
CA ALA A 361 -8.17 -16.21 -30.64
C ALA A 361 -8.98 -16.56 -31.90
N GLY A 362 -9.33 -15.57 -32.74
CA GLY A 362 -10.08 -15.78 -33.98
C GLY A 362 -11.16 -14.72 -34.24
N GLU A 363 -11.94 -14.95 -35.29
CA GLU A 363 -13.16 -14.18 -35.60
C GLU A 363 -14.37 -14.89 -35.00
N PHE A 364 -15.18 -14.13 -34.25
CA PHE A 364 -16.40 -14.60 -33.61
C PHE A 364 -17.59 -13.83 -34.17
N ARG A 365 -18.63 -14.55 -34.58
CA ARG A 365 -19.87 -14.00 -35.14
C ARG A 365 -21.02 -14.23 -34.17
N ASP A 366 -22.14 -13.56 -34.41
CA ASP A 366 -23.36 -13.70 -33.60
C ASP A 366 -23.09 -13.43 -32.11
N CYS A 367 -22.21 -12.44 -31.85
CA CYS A 367 -21.80 -12.10 -30.50
C CYS A 367 -22.87 -11.24 -29.83
N LEU A 368 -23.23 -11.65 -28.61
CA LEU A 368 -24.11 -10.87 -27.75
C LEU A 368 -23.37 -9.68 -27.16
N ARG A 369 -23.80 -8.44 -27.46
CA ARG A 369 -23.28 -7.23 -26.82
C ARG A 369 -24.17 -6.82 -25.65
N VAL A 370 -23.59 -6.87 -24.44
CA VAL A 370 -24.20 -6.37 -23.21
C VAL A 370 -23.55 -5.04 -22.83
N ARG A 371 -24.35 -3.99 -22.74
CA ARG A 371 -23.92 -2.70 -22.18
C ARG A 371 -24.36 -2.59 -20.73
N THR A 372 -23.43 -2.25 -19.84
CA THR A 372 -23.68 -2.00 -18.43
C THR A 372 -23.31 -0.55 -18.08
N THR A 373 -24.25 0.23 -17.56
CA THR A 373 -23.99 1.55 -16.97
C THR A 373 -23.89 1.41 -15.47
N ILE A 374 -22.77 1.84 -14.89
CA ILE A 374 -22.47 1.74 -13.45
C ILE A 374 -22.41 3.17 -12.89
N ALA A 375 -23.25 3.47 -11.91
CA ALA A 375 -23.29 4.78 -11.28
C ALA A 375 -23.87 4.71 -9.85
N PRO A 376 -23.63 5.73 -8.99
CA PRO A 376 -24.40 5.94 -7.76
C PRO A 376 -25.93 5.92 -7.98
N PRO A 377 -26.76 5.74 -6.93
CA PRO A 377 -28.19 5.50 -7.08
C PRO A 377 -28.94 6.72 -7.60
N ASP A 378 -28.41 7.91 -7.29
CA ASP A 378 -28.85 9.21 -7.79
C ASP A 378 -28.37 9.52 -9.22
N GLY A 379 -27.56 8.64 -9.81
CA GLY A 379 -27.09 8.73 -11.19
C GLY A 379 -26.00 9.78 -11.45
N ARG A 380 -25.52 10.49 -10.42
CA ARG A 380 -24.48 11.52 -10.59
C ARG A 380 -23.07 10.92 -10.68
N VAL A 381 -22.10 11.74 -11.06
CA VAL A 381 -20.68 11.38 -11.03
C VAL A 381 -20.24 11.20 -9.57
N SER A 382 -19.54 10.11 -9.26
CA SER A 382 -19.04 9.88 -7.90
C SER A 382 -18.07 11.00 -7.51
N PRO A 383 -18.10 11.54 -6.28
CA PRO A 383 -17.15 12.58 -5.87
C PRO A 383 -15.73 12.04 -5.63
N GLU A 384 -15.61 10.74 -5.32
CA GLU A 384 -14.33 10.11 -4.99
C GLU A 384 -13.66 9.46 -6.21
N TYR A 385 -12.36 9.69 -6.39
CA TYR A 385 -11.57 9.15 -7.51
C TYR A 385 -11.67 7.62 -7.65
N VAL A 386 -11.68 6.89 -6.52
CA VAL A 386 -11.78 5.43 -6.50
C VAL A 386 -13.16 4.97 -6.96
N ALA A 387 -14.23 5.61 -6.49
CA ALA A 387 -15.60 5.33 -6.93
C ALA A 387 -15.82 5.68 -8.41
N ARG A 388 -15.21 6.77 -8.90
CA ARG A 388 -15.17 7.13 -10.32
C ARG A 388 -14.48 6.07 -11.17
N SER A 389 -13.46 5.39 -10.64
CA SER A 389 -12.73 4.34 -11.36
C SER A 389 -13.56 3.06 -11.56
N HIS A 390 -14.62 2.87 -10.76
CA HIS A 390 -15.54 1.72 -10.82
C HIS A 390 -16.85 2.06 -11.54
N SER A 391 -17.23 3.34 -11.53
CA SER A 391 -18.43 3.85 -12.19
C SER A 391 -18.10 4.21 -13.63
N GLY A 392 -19.06 4.08 -14.55
CA GLY A 392 -18.83 4.34 -15.96
C GLY A 392 -19.70 3.49 -16.88
N VAL A 393 -19.27 3.35 -18.13
CA VAL A 393 -19.95 2.51 -19.12
C VAL A 393 -19.07 1.33 -19.47
N ARG A 394 -19.64 0.14 -19.40
CA ARG A 394 -19.02 -1.11 -19.82
C ARG A 394 -19.78 -1.70 -21.00
N SER A 395 -19.05 -2.24 -21.97
CA SER A 395 -19.59 -3.09 -23.03
C SER A 395 -18.85 -4.43 -23.03
N ALA A 396 -19.58 -5.54 -22.98
CA ALA A 396 -19.02 -6.89 -23.03
C ALA A 396 -19.66 -7.69 -24.18
N TRP A 397 -18.84 -8.41 -24.92
CA TRP A 397 -19.23 -9.24 -26.06
C TRP A 397 -19.04 -10.71 -25.72
N TYR A 398 -20.09 -11.50 -25.86
CA TYR A 398 -20.08 -12.94 -25.60
C TYR A 398 -20.32 -13.72 -26.88
N ALA A 399 -19.46 -14.68 -27.18
CA ALA A 399 -19.64 -15.56 -28.32
C ALA A 399 -20.27 -16.90 -27.89
N PRO A 400 -21.21 -17.47 -28.67
CA PRO A 400 -21.85 -18.74 -28.36
C PRO A 400 -20.83 -19.87 -28.19
N GLY A 401 -20.93 -20.64 -27.12
CA GLY A 401 -20.04 -21.77 -26.82
C GLY A 401 -18.64 -21.40 -26.36
N VAL A 402 -18.34 -20.09 -26.27
CA VAL A 402 -17.01 -19.59 -25.94
C VAL A 402 -17.03 -18.89 -24.59
N GLY A 403 -17.82 -17.84 -24.41
CA GLY A 403 -17.65 -16.93 -23.27
C GLY A 403 -17.52 -15.47 -23.70
N CYS A 404 -17.07 -14.62 -22.77
CA CYS A 404 -16.68 -13.26 -23.09
C CYS A 404 -15.46 -13.29 -24.04
N VAL A 405 -15.60 -12.72 -25.23
CA VAL A 405 -14.51 -12.60 -26.22
C VAL A 405 -13.84 -11.23 -26.18
N LYS A 406 -14.57 -10.20 -25.74
CA LYS A 406 -14.08 -8.83 -25.58
C LYS A 406 -14.88 -8.14 -24.49
N ALA A 407 -14.23 -7.33 -23.67
CA ALA A 407 -14.92 -6.36 -22.83
C ALA A 407 -14.17 -5.04 -22.79
N ARG A 408 -14.91 -3.94 -22.68
CA ARG A 408 -14.40 -2.59 -22.58
C ARG A 408 -15.11 -1.87 -21.46
N HIS A 409 -14.36 -1.13 -20.66
CA HIS A 409 -14.90 -0.23 -19.66
C HIS A 409 -14.29 1.15 -19.83
N GLU A 410 -15.13 2.17 -19.79
CA GLU A 410 -14.76 3.57 -19.73
C GLU A 410 -15.28 4.11 -18.41
N ASP A 411 -14.37 4.45 -17.50
CA ASP A 411 -14.71 4.89 -16.16
C ASP A 411 -15.01 6.40 -16.11
N GLN A 412 -15.56 6.88 -14.99
CA GLN A 412 -15.87 8.31 -14.78
C GLN A 412 -14.61 9.19 -14.59
N ASN A 413 -13.41 8.60 -14.61
CA ASN A 413 -12.13 9.32 -14.72
C ASN A 413 -11.62 9.37 -16.18
N HIS A 414 -12.46 8.96 -17.15
CA HIS A 414 -12.11 8.86 -18.57
C HIS A 414 -10.93 7.91 -18.85
N VAL A 415 -10.69 6.94 -17.95
CA VAL A 415 -9.74 5.86 -18.19
C VAL A 415 -10.49 4.71 -18.87
N SER A 416 -10.08 4.39 -20.10
CA SER A 416 -10.59 3.23 -20.80
C SER A 416 -9.68 2.02 -20.59
N ARG A 417 -10.30 0.85 -20.40
CA ARG A 417 -9.65 -0.45 -20.29
C ARG A 417 -10.35 -1.42 -21.24
N THR A 418 -9.57 -2.13 -22.04
CA THR A 418 -10.09 -3.14 -22.97
C THR A 418 -9.41 -4.47 -22.69
N VAL A 419 -10.18 -5.55 -22.72
CA VAL A 419 -9.70 -6.92 -22.65
C VAL A 419 -10.20 -7.69 -23.87
N VAL A 420 -9.33 -8.52 -24.44
CA VAL A 420 -9.65 -9.38 -25.59
C VAL A 420 -9.21 -10.82 -25.32
N LEU A 421 -9.99 -11.77 -25.83
CA LEU A 421 -9.69 -13.20 -25.71
C LEU A 421 -8.48 -13.54 -26.58
N ALA A 422 -7.42 -14.05 -25.96
CA ALA A 422 -6.19 -14.42 -26.64
C ALA A 422 -6.13 -15.92 -26.99
N ALA A 423 -6.67 -16.79 -26.14
CA ALA A 423 -6.80 -18.22 -26.39
C ALA A 423 -7.90 -18.82 -25.51
N TYR A 424 -8.45 -19.96 -25.90
CA TYR A 424 -9.44 -20.69 -25.10
C TYR A 424 -9.48 -22.17 -25.47
N SER A 425 -10.12 -22.99 -24.63
CA SER A 425 -10.40 -24.41 -24.92
C SER A 425 -11.78 -24.57 -25.59
N PRO A 426 -11.85 -24.94 -26.89
CA PRO A 426 -13.11 -25.01 -27.63
C PRO A 426 -13.92 -26.26 -27.29
N VAL A 427 -15.26 -26.12 -27.25
CA VAL A 427 -16.20 -27.25 -27.13
C VAL A 427 -17.52 -26.87 -27.81
N ALA A 428 -18.25 -27.87 -28.30
CA ALA A 428 -19.62 -27.68 -28.76
C ALA A 428 -20.56 -27.35 -27.58
N SER A 429 -20.93 -26.08 -27.47
CA SER A 429 -22.02 -25.59 -26.61
C SER A 429 -22.67 -24.40 -27.30
N SER A 430 -23.96 -24.18 -27.07
CA SER A 430 -24.67 -22.96 -27.48
C SER A 430 -24.76 -21.93 -26.34
N ASP A 431 -24.32 -22.29 -25.12
CA ASP A 431 -24.32 -21.37 -23.98
C ASP A 431 -23.28 -20.26 -24.21
N TYR A 432 -23.64 -19.01 -23.97
CA TYR A 432 -22.74 -17.86 -24.07
C TYR A 432 -21.62 -17.85 -23.02
N PHE A 433 -21.70 -18.69 -21.99
CA PHE A 433 -20.66 -18.83 -20.96
C PHE A 433 -20.66 -20.25 -20.38
N PRO A 434 -20.00 -21.21 -21.04
CA PRO A 434 -19.98 -22.59 -20.61
C PRO A 434 -19.11 -22.79 -19.35
N VAL A 435 -19.67 -23.37 -18.29
CA VAL A 435 -19.00 -23.56 -16.98
C VAL A 435 -18.62 -25.01 -16.70
N ASP A 436 -18.33 -25.80 -17.73
CA ASP A 436 -17.86 -27.18 -17.54
C ASP A 436 -16.48 -27.21 -16.88
N ILE A 437 -16.18 -28.25 -16.10
CA ILE A 437 -14.86 -28.42 -15.47
C ILE A 437 -13.78 -28.55 -16.55
N GLY A 438 -12.63 -27.89 -16.34
CA GLY A 438 -11.48 -27.93 -17.25
C GLY A 438 -11.52 -26.89 -18.37
N ARG A 439 -12.56 -26.03 -18.40
CA ARG A 439 -12.60 -24.87 -19.29
C ARG A 439 -11.48 -23.90 -18.93
N GLU A 440 -10.86 -23.31 -19.95
CA GLU A 440 -9.78 -22.35 -19.82
C GLU A 440 -9.95 -21.22 -20.83
N TRP A 441 -9.75 -19.99 -20.36
CA TRP A 441 -9.65 -18.78 -21.16
C TRP A 441 -8.37 -18.05 -20.80
N ARG A 442 -7.65 -17.56 -21.81
CA ARG A 442 -6.55 -16.61 -21.64
C ARG A 442 -6.95 -15.30 -22.27
N TYR A 443 -6.83 -14.24 -21.49
CA TYR A 443 -7.16 -12.88 -21.88
C TYR A 443 -5.92 -12.00 -21.93
N ARG A 444 -5.99 -10.99 -22.79
CA ARG A 444 -4.98 -9.95 -22.94
C ARG A 444 -5.61 -8.60 -22.71
N TRP A 445 -4.90 -7.76 -21.97
CA TRP A 445 -5.35 -6.41 -21.61
C TRP A 445 -4.63 -5.36 -22.42
N SER A 446 -5.38 -4.36 -22.88
CA SER A 446 -4.80 -3.09 -23.28
C SER A 446 -4.28 -2.37 -22.03
N PRO A 447 -3.04 -1.84 -22.04
CA PRO A 447 -2.50 -1.15 -20.88
C PRO A 447 -3.35 0.08 -20.47
N PRO A 448 -3.39 0.46 -19.18
CA PRO A 448 -4.15 1.63 -18.74
C PRO A 448 -3.47 2.94 -19.16
N LYS A 449 -4.28 3.99 -19.40
CA LYS A 449 -3.83 5.35 -19.76
C LYS A 449 -3.15 6.17 -18.64
N THR A 450 -2.90 5.62 -17.44
CA THR A 450 -2.49 6.43 -16.27
C THR A 450 -1.08 6.10 -15.71
N SER A 451 -0.29 7.18 -15.62
CA SER A 451 1.07 7.43 -15.09
C SER A 451 1.96 6.32 -14.47
N ARG A 452 3.26 6.46 -14.79
CA ARG A 452 4.49 5.85 -14.22
C ARG A 452 4.74 4.36 -14.44
N TYR A 453 3.74 3.54 -14.78
CA TYR A 453 3.90 2.09 -15.05
C TYR A 453 3.44 1.67 -16.46
N GLU A 454 3.61 2.58 -17.41
CA GLU A 454 3.09 2.64 -18.79
C GLU A 454 3.49 1.49 -19.75
N PHE A 455 4.18 0.46 -19.27
CA PHE A 455 4.69 -0.64 -20.10
C PHE A 455 4.18 -2.03 -19.68
N SER A 456 3.25 -2.10 -18.73
CA SER A 456 2.78 -3.37 -18.19
C SER A 456 1.72 -3.98 -19.11
N VAL A 457 2.05 -5.10 -19.77
CA VAL A 457 1.06 -5.95 -20.46
C VAL A 457 0.51 -6.93 -19.44
N TYR A 458 -0.81 -6.99 -19.35
CA TYR A 458 -1.47 -7.95 -18.46
C TYR A 458 -2.01 -9.13 -19.26
N THR A 459 -1.75 -10.33 -18.76
CA THR A 459 -2.36 -11.58 -19.19
C THR A 459 -3.13 -12.17 -18.03
N ASP A 460 -4.33 -12.66 -18.29
CA ASP A 460 -5.20 -13.25 -17.28
C ASP A 460 -5.62 -14.66 -17.74
N THR A 461 -5.29 -15.66 -16.93
CA THR A 461 -5.64 -17.06 -17.14
C THR A 461 -6.80 -17.41 -16.22
N VAL A 462 -7.93 -17.80 -16.80
CA VAL A 462 -9.16 -18.13 -16.06
C VAL A 462 -9.54 -19.58 -16.35
N ARG A 463 -9.85 -20.36 -15.31
CA ARG A 463 -10.26 -21.76 -15.43
C ARG A 463 -11.47 -22.10 -14.58
N VAL A 464 -12.31 -23.01 -15.07
CA VAL A 464 -13.29 -23.71 -14.23
C VAL A 464 -12.60 -24.89 -13.57
N THR A 465 -12.52 -24.87 -12.25
CA THR A 465 -11.73 -25.86 -11.47
C THR A 465 -12.59 -26.93 -10.83
N SER A 466 -13.80 -26.57 -10.41
CA SER A 466 -14.78 -27.48 -9.83
C SER A 466 -16.20 -27.02 -10.16
N SER A 467 -17.15 -27.95 -10.05
CA SER A 467 -18.57 -27.66 -10.07
C SER A 467 -19.29 -28.65 -9.17
N GLU A 468 -19.89 -28.16 -8.09
CA GLU A 468 -20.65 -28.95 -7.12
C GLU A 468 -21.94 -28.23 -6.75
N ASP A 469 -23.04 -28.98 -6.57
CA ASP A 469 -24.34 -28.46 -6.13
C ASP A 469 -24.86 -27.21 -6.88
N GLY A 470 -24.54 -27.10 -8.18
CA GLY A 470 -24.94 -25.97 -9.02
C GLY A 470 -24.06 -24.71 -8.89
N VAL A 471 -22.94 -24.80 -8.18
CA VAL A 471 -21.92 -23.75 -8.03
C VAL A 471 -20.62 -24.19 -8.70
N ALA A 472 -20.11 -23.38 -9.63
CA ALA A 472 -18.80 -23.59 -10.27
C ALA A 472 -17.77 -22.62 -9.70
N CYS A 473 -16.54 -23.09 -9.43
CA CYS A 473 -15.46 -22.22 -8.96
C CYS A 473 -14.51 -21.85 -10.11
N LEU A 474 -14.45 -20.56 -10.44
CA LEU A 474 -13.44 -20.03 -11.33
C LEU A 474 -12.18 -19.64 -10.55
N SER A 475 -11.04 -20.15 -11.01
CA SER A 475 -9.73 -19.63 -10.63
C SER A 475 -9.29 -18.59 -11.65
N SER A 476 -8.73 -17.46 -11.20
CA SER A 476 -8.09 -16.47 -12.07
C SER A 476 -6.67 -16.16 -11.58
N ALA A 477 -5.73 -16.13 -12.51
CA ALA A 477 -4.35 -15.74 -12.32
C ALA A 477 -3.99 -14.64 -13.32
N THR A 478 -3.71 -13.44 -12.82
CA THR A 478 -3.34 -12.29 -13.64
C THR A 478 -1.88 -11.94 -13.41
N VAL A 479 -1.11 -11.82 -14.50
CA VAL A 479 0.28 -11.39 -14.50
C VAL A 479 0.40 -10.08 -15.26
N GLY A 480 0.98 -9.06 -14.63
CA GLY A 480 1.31 -7.78 -15.25
C GLY A 480 2.82 -7.58 -15.28
N VAL A 481 3.41 -7.61 -16.48
CA VAL A 481 4.86 -7.44 -16.66
C VAL A 481 5.18 -6.33 -17.64
N ARG A 482 6.24 -5.58 -17.35
CA ARG A 482 6.80 -4.59 -18.27
C ARG A 482 7.34 -5.29 -19.52
N ARG A 483 6.84 -4.96 -20.72
CA ARG A 483 7.42 -5.47 -21.98
C ARG A 483 8.45 -4.51 -22.60
N PRO A 484 9.50 -5.02 -23.28
CA PRO A 484 10.41 -4.21 -24.09
C PRO A 484 9.72 -3.56 -25.29
N GLU A 485 10.26 -2.43 -25.77
CA GLU A 485 9.71 -1.61 -26.87
C GLU A 485 9.58 -2.36 -28.21
N ASP A 486 10.42 -3.36 -28.50
CA ASP A 486 10.41 -4.07 -29.78
C ASP A 486 9.13 -4.92 -30.01
N GLY A 487 8.56 -5.48 -28.94
CA GLY A 487 7.30 -6.25 -29.03
C GLY A 487 6.04 -5.38 -29.05
N LEU A 488 6.21 -4.07 -28.79
CA LEU A 488 5.10 -3.14 -28.64
C LEU A 488 4.49 -2.76 -30.00
N ALA A 489 5.34 -2.56 -31.01
CA ALA A 489 4.92 -2.18 -32.35
C ALA A 489 3.99 -3.22 -33.01
N GLU A 490 4.28 -4.50 -32.81
CA GLU A 490 3.49 -5.62 -33.31
C GLU A 490 2.15 -5.73 -32.58
N HIS A 491 2.15 -5.51 -31.25
CA HIS A 491 0.95 -5.49 -30.42
C HIS A 491 -0.04 -4.40 -30.88
N ILE A 492 0.46 -3.16 -31.08
CA ILE A 492 -0.34 -2.03 -31.56
C ILE A 492 -0.90 -2.32 -32.96
N GLY A 493 -0.06 -2.84 -33.86
CA GLY A 493 -0.47 -3.19 -35.22
C GLY A 493 -1.60 -4.23 -35.22
N SER A 494 -1.47 -5.26 -34.37
CA SER A 494 -2.50 -6.29 -34.19
C SER A 494 -3.81 -5.70 -33.68
N ASP A 495 -3.79 -4.90 -32.61
CA ASP A 495 -5.00 -4.30 -32.02
C ASP A 495 -5.73 -3.41 -33.02
N MET A 496 -5.00 -2.55 -33.73
CA MET A 496 -5.58 -1.68 -34.76
C MET A 496 -6.22 -2.44 -35.91
N CYS A 497 -5.59 -3.53 -36.38
CA CYS A 497 -6.16 -4.37 -37.44
C CYS A 497 -7.45 -5.06 -36.99
N MET A 498 -7.50 -5.52 -35.72
CA MET A 498 -8.69 -6.15 -35.16
C MET A 498 -9.87 -5.17 -35.05
N GLU A 499 -9.61 -3.95 -34.57
CA GLU A 499 -10.64 -2.91 -34.43
C GLU A 499 -11.18 -2.41 -35.78
N GLU A 500 -10.30 -2.33 -36.79
CA GLU A 500 -10.70 -1.98 -38.15
C GLU A 500 -11.59 -3.07 -38.79
N ALA A 501 -11.24 -4.34 -38.58
CA ALA A 501 -12.06 -5.46 -39.04
C ALA A 501 -13.43 -5.50 -38.35
N SER A 502 -13.50 -5.14 -37.07
CA SER A 502 -14.77 -5.07 -36.33
C SER A 502 -15.53 -3.75 -36.50
N GLN A 503 -14.99 -2.78 -37.26
CA GLN A 503 -15.52 -1.41 -37.38
C GLN A 503 -15.71 -0.69 -36.04
N ASP A 504 -14.90 -1.03 -35.02
CA ASP A 504 -14.94 -0.39 -33.71
C ASP A 504 -14.08 0.87 -33.69
N TRP A 505 -14.64 1.98 -34.22
CA TRP A 505 -13.95 3.27 -34.29
C TRP A 505 -13.58 3.82 -32.92
N ALA A 506 -14.40 3.54 -31.89
CA ALA A 506 -14.12 3.97 -30.53
C ALA A 506 -12.92 3.21 -29.94
N GLY A 507 -12.78 1.91 -30.26
CA GLY A 507 -11.61 1.10 -29.95
C GLY A 507 -10.38 1.68 -30.64
N LYS A 508 -10.48 1.89 -31.96
CA LYS A 508 -9.41 2.47 -32.79
C LYS A 508 -8.86 3.78 -32.23
N ALA A 509 -9.74 4.70 -31.84
CA ALA A 509 -9.34 5.96 -31.23
C ALA A 509 -8.65 5.74 -29.87
N GLY A 510 -9.25 4.93 -28.98
CA GLY A 510 -8.71 4.64 -27.65
C GLY A 510 -7.32 3.99 -27.71
N SER A 511 -7.16 2.99 -28.57
CA SER A 511 -5.89 2.29 -28.82
C SER A 511 -4.83 3.25 -29.34
N ILE A 512 -5.13 4.06 -30.36
CA ILE A 512 -4.14 5.02 -30.89
C ILE A 512 -3.74 6.07 -29.83
N GLU A 513 -4.68 6.66 -29.10
CA GLU A 513 -4.38 7.67 -28.08
C GLU A 513 -3.48 7.15 -26.97
N GLN A 514 -3.72 5.91 -26.56
CA GLN A 514 -2.95 5.27 -25.50
C GLN A 514 -1.47 5.11 -25.89
N TRP A 515 -1.21 4.84 -27.17
CA TRP A 515 0.14 4.52 -27.63
C TRP A 515 0.90 5.70 -28.24
N LEU A 516 0.20 6.74 -28.66
CA LEU A 516 0.78 7.90 -29.32
C LEU A 516 2.00 8.53 -28.59
N PRO A 517 2.02 8.65 -27.24
CA PRO A 517 3.16 9.22 -26.52
C PRO A 517 4.48 8.45 -26.69
N PHE A 518 4.43 7.15 -27.04
CA PHE A 518 5.60 6.26 -27.13
C PHE A 518 6.16 6.11 -28.54
N VAL A 519 5.66 6.89 -29.49
CA VAL A 519 6.09 6.82 -30.88
C VAL A 519 7.03 7.98 -31.19
N ASP A 520 8.33 7.70 -31.17
CA ASP A 520 9.37 8.70 -31.45
C ASP A 520 9.59 8.94 -32.94
N ASP A 521 9.24 7.98 -33.79
CA ASP A 521 9.30 8.15 -35.25
C ASP A 521 8.20 9.11 -35.74
N ALA A 522 8.61 10.28 -36.25
CA ALA A 522 7.70 11.32 -36.69
C ALA A 522 6.75 10.87 -37.81
N ALA A 523 7.20 10.00 -38.73
CA ALA A 523 6.36 9.50 -39.81
C ALA A 523 5.25 8.57 -39.30
N ARG A 524 5.58 7.67 -38.36
CA ARG A 524 4.64 6.78 -37.69
C ARG A 524 3.68 7.55 -36.79
N ARG A 525 4.17 8.52 -36.04
CA ARG A 525 3.35 9.43 -35.22
C ARG A 525 2.32 10.16 -36.09
N ARG A 526 2.75 10.70 -37.24
CA ARG A 526 1.87 11.34 -38.23
C ARG A 526 0.81 10.37 -38.77
N ALA A 527 1.19 9.14 -39.13
CA ALA A 527 0.24 8.14 -39.62
C ALA A 527 -0.81 7.77 -38.55
N MET A 528 -0.41 7.63 -37.29
CA MET A 528 -1.31 7.36 -36.18
C MET A 528 -2.26 8.54 -35.92
N LEU A 529 -1.77 9.77 -35.88
CA LEU A 529 -2.61 10.97 -35.71
C LEU A 529 -3.64 11.13 -36.83
N ASN A 530 -3.27 10.86 -38.09
CA ASN A 530 -4.24 10.88 -39.20
C ASN A 530 -5.35 9.84 -39.03
N ARG A 531 -5.01 8.62 -38.59
CA ARG A 531 -6.01 7.58 -38.28
C ARG A 531 -6.88 7.97 -37.09
N LEU A 532 -6.30 8.67 -36.11
CA LEU A 532 -7.03 9.17 -34.94
C LEU A 532 -8.05 10.24 -35.32
N VAL A 533 -7.67 11.18 -36.19
CA VAL A 533 -8.61 12.16 -36.78
C VAL A 533 -9.77 11.45 -37.46
N GLN A 534 -9.50 10.47 -38.33
CA GLN A 534 -10.56 9.70 -39.01
C GLN A 534 -11.47 8.96 -38.02
N ALA A 535 -10.89 8.35 -36.99
CA ALA A 535 -11.66 7.66 -35.96
C ALA A 535 -12.58 8.63 -35.19
N TYR A 536 -12.09 9.82 -34.81
CA TYR A 536 -12.90 10.81 -34.13
C TYR A 536 -13.94 11.48 -35.02
N GLU A 537 -13.65 11.68 -36.30
CA GLU A 537 -14.65 12.15 -37.28
C GLU A 537 -15.79 11.14 -37.41
N ALA A 538 -15.47 9.84 -37.51
CA ALA A 538 -16.47 8.77 -37.55
C ALA A 538 -17.32 8.70 -36.27
N LEU A 539 -16.75 9.10 -35.12
CA LEU A 539 -17.43 9.13 -33.82
C LEU A 539 -18.18 10.44 -33.55
N GLY A 540 -18.03 11.47 -34.38
CA GLY A 540 -18.60 12.80 -34.14
C GLY A 540 -18.02 13.50 -32.90
N ARG A 541 -16.70 13.40 -32.69
CA ARG A 541 -15.98 13.88 -31.51
C ARG A 541 -15.14 15.13 -31.83
N ASP A 542 -15.81 16.27 -32.01
CA ASP A 542 -15.21 17.50 -32.57
C ASP A 542 -14.00 18.01 -31.77
N TYR A 543 -14.09 18.04 -30.43
CA TYR A 543 -12.96 18.42 -29.57
C TYR A 543 -11.71 17.59 -29.85
N GLN A 544 -11.86 16.26 -29.92
CA GLN A 544 -10.75 15.34 -30.13
C GLN A 544 -10.23 15.38 -31.58
N VAL A 545 -11.09 15.66 -32.57
CA VAL A 545 -10.68 15.95 -33.95
C VAL A 545 -9.75 17.18 -33.97
N ILE A 546 -10.15 18.27 -33.31
CA ILE A 546 -9.37 19.51 -33.23
C ILE A 546 -8.03 19.23 -32.55
N ASP A 547 -8.03 18.58 -31.38
CA ASP A 547 -6.79 18.29 -30.64
C ASP A 547 -5.84 17.40 -31.46
N ALA A 548 -6.34 16.35 -32.11
CA ALA A 548 -5.54 15.48 -32.95
C ALA A 548 -4.92 16.21 -34.16
N ARG A 549 -5.66 17.14 -34.78
CA ARG A 549 -5.15 18.00 -35.87
C ARG A 549 -4.07 18.96 -35.38
N TRP A 550 -4.19 19.52 -34.18
CA TRP A 550 -3.15 20.36 -33.59
C TRP A 550 -1.88 19.56 -33.25
N ARG A 551 -2.01 18.37 -32.68
CA ARG A 551 -0.87 17.47 -32.45
C ARG A 551 -0.20 17.02 -33.76
N LEU A 552 -0.97 16.92 -34.85
CA LEU A 552 -0.43 16.66 -36.19
C LEU A 552 0.45 17.82 -36.66
N ARG A 553 -0.03 19.07 -36.52
CA ARG A 553 0.76 20.28 -36.81
C ARG A 553 2.04 20.36 -35.97
N GLU A 554 1.95 20.03 -34.68
CA GLU A 554 3.09 19.97 -33.77
C GLU A 554 4.12 18.90 -34.18
N THR A 555 3.67 17.79 -34.77
CA THR A 555 4.56 16.76 -35.34
C THR A 555 5.26 17.25 -36.62
N ASP A 556 4.64 18.19 -37.34
CA ASP A 556 5.18 18.78 -38.57
C ASP A 556 6.15 19.96 -38.31
N GLY A 557 6.17 20.49 -37.09
CA GLY A 557 7.08 21.55 -36.65
C GLY A 557 6.69 22.17 -35.31
N GLU A 558 7.58 23.00 -34.74
CA GLU A 558 7.33 23.68 -33.47
C GLU A 558 6.18 24.68 -33.59
N LEU A 559 5.27 24.65 -32.62
CA LEU A 559 4.18 25.61 -32.51
C LEU A 559 4.70 26.92 -31.89
N THR A 560 4.32 28.05 -32.48
CA THR A 560 4.60 29.36 -31.85
C THR A 560 3.69 29.57 -30.63
N PRO A 561 4.05 30.47 -29.68
CA PRO A 561 3.15 30.82 -28.59
C PRO A 561 1.75 31.29 -29.05
N ARG A 562 1.68 31.95 -30.22
CA ARG A 562 0.41 32.35 -30.84
C ARG A 562 -0.38 31.16 -31.39
N ASP A 563 0.28 30.18 -32.00
CA ASP A 563 -0.36 28.94 -32.43
C ASP A 563 -0.93 28.19 -31.23
N SER A 564 -0.19 28.10 -30.13
CA SER A 564 -0.66 27.49 -28.88
C SER A 564 -1.87 28.21 -28.30
N LEU A 565 -1.94 29.54 -28.43
CA LEU A 565 -3.10 30.31 -27.99
C LEU A 565 -4.32 30.07 -28.88
N SER A 566 -4.12 30.01 -30.21
CA SER A 566 -5.17 29.62 -31.15
C SER A 566 -5.69 28.22 -30.88
N ARG A 567 -4.80 27.25 -30.63
CA ARG A 567 -5.16 25.89 -30.22
C ARG A 567 -6.02 25.89 -28.97
N GLY A 568 -5.58 26.56 -27.90
CA GLY A 568 -6.31 26.63 -26.64
C GLY A 568 -7.72 27.21 -26.81
N ARG A 569 -7.86 28.30 -27.59
CA ARG A 569 -9.16 28.94 -27.84
C ARG A 569 -10.10 28.08 -28.69
N GLU A 570 -9.59 27.39 -29.70
CA GLU A 570 -10.38 26.49 -30.55
C GLU A 570 -10.86 25.27 -29.74
N LEU A 571 -9.99 24.68 -28.94
CA LEU A 571 -10.35 23.58 -28.02
C LEU A 571 -11.37 24.03 -26.97
N LEU A 572 -11.23 25.24 -26.41
CA LEU A 572 -12.18 25.77 -25.45
C LEU A 572 -13.56 25.98 -26.08
N ALA A 573 -13.63 26.52 -27.30
CA ALA A 573 -14.90 26.70 -28.01
C ALA A 573 -15.60 25.37 -28.31
N ALA A 574 -14.84 24.33 -28.66
CA ALA A 574 -15.39 22.98 -28.83
C ALA A 574 -15.86 22.37 -27.51
N ALA A 575 -15.08 22.53 -26.43
CA ALA A 575 -15.44 22.05 -25.11
C ALA A 575 -16.69 22.74 -24.52
N ASP A 576 -16.88 24.03 -24.80
CA ASP A 576 -18.07 24.77 -24.39
C ASP A 576 -19.33 24.28 -25.13
N ALA A 577 -19.19 23.79 -26.37
CA ALA A 577 -20.30 23.21 -27.13
C ALA A 577 -20.72 21.83 -26.60
N ASP A 578 -19.75 21.04 -26.10
CA ASP A 578 -19.96 19.69 -25.57
C ASP A 578 -20.41 19.67 -24.09
N ASP A 579 -20.39 20.83 -23.40
CA ASP A 579 -20.68 21.01 -21.96
C ASP A 579 -19.90 20.05 -21.03
N ASP A 580 -18.69 19.65 -21.43
CA ASP A 580 -17.84 18.76 -20.65
C ASP A 580 -16.87 19.58 -19.77
N TRP A 581 -17.09 19.56 -18.46
CA TRP A 581 -16.33 20.36 -17.51
C TRP A 581 -14.82 20.10 -17.61
N HIS A 582 -14.39 18.85 -17.86
CA HIS A 582 -12.98 18.45 -17.85
C HIS A 582 -12.23 18.98 -19.08
N THR A 583 -12.81 18.88 -20.28
CA THR A 583 -12.23 19.48 -21.48
C THR A 583 -12.27 21.01 -21.43
N GLN A 584 -13.30 21.63 -20.84
CA GLN A 584 -13.35 23.09 -20.63
C GLN A 584 -12.19 23.53 -19.72
N SER A 585 -12.10 22.89 -18.56
CA SER A 585 -11.05 23.04 -17.55
C SER A 585 -9.64 22.94 -18.17
N LYS A 586 -9.36 21.85 -18.90
CA LYS A 586 -8.06 21.62 -19.55
C LYS A 586 -7.75 22.65 -20.63
N SER A 587 -8.76 23.08 -21.40
CA SER A 587 -8.58 24.06 -22.47
C SER A 587 -8.32 25.46 -21.92
N MET A 588 -8.98 25.85 -20.83
CA MET A 588 -8.67 27.09 -20.10
C MET A 588 -7.23 27.09 -19.57
N TRP A 589 -6.73 25.95 -19.09
CA TRP A 589 -5.33 25.82 -18.67
C TRP A 589 -4.35 26.00 -19.84
N LEU A 590 -4.62 25.37 -21.00
CA LEU A 590 -3.83 25.57 -22.21
C LEU A 590 -3.83 27.03 -22.69
N VAL A 591 -4.98 27.71 -22.62
CA VAL A 591 -5.09 29.14 -22.92
C VAL A 591 -4.21 29.95 -21.97
N GLY A 592 -4.26 29.66 -20.66
CA GLY A 592 -3.41 30.32 -19.66
C GLY A 592 -1.92 30.20 -19.97
N LEU A 593 -1.44 28.98 -20.21
CA LEU A 593 -0.03 28.74 -20.57
C LEU A 593 0.38 29.48 -21.86
N ALA A 594 -0.48 29.48 -22.87
CA ALA A 594 -0.20 30.16 -24.12
C ALA A 594 -0.20 31.69 -23.99
N LEU A 595 -1.11 32.25 -23.18
CA LEU A 595 -1.15 33.69 -22.86
C LEU A 595 0.13 34.14 -22.18
N ARG A 596 0.68 33.33 -21.26
CA ARG A 596 2.01 33.57 -20.68
C ARG A 596 3.09 33.60 -21.76
N GLY A 597 3.09 32.61 -22.66
CA GLY A 597 4.07 32.53 -23.75
C GLY A 597 4.06 33.73 -24.71
N VAL A 598 2.95 34.48 -24.77
CA VAL A 598 2.85 35.75 -25.54
C VAL A 598 3.01 37.00 -24.68
N GLY A 599 3.22 36.87 -23.36
CA GLY A 599 3.46 37.96 -22.42
C GLY A 599 2.21 38.59 -21.80
N ASP A 600 1.02 37.98 -21.92
CA ASP A 600 -0.22 38.48 -21.29
C ASP A 600 -0.48 37.80 -19.95
N LEU A 601 0.18 38.28 -18.92
CA LEU A 601 0.19 37.65 -17.59
C LEU A 601 -1.15 37.78 -16.85
N VAL A 602 -1.87 38.88 -17.08
CA VAL A 602 -3.17 39.14 -16.42
C VAL A 602 -4.24 38.22 -17.00
N GLU A 603 -4.33 38.11 -18.32
CA GLU A 603 -5.28 37.19 -18.97
C GLU A 603 -4.87 35.73 -18.69
N SER A 604 -3.57 35.43 -18.65
CA SER A 604 -3.04 34.12 -18.25
C SER A 604 -3.53 33.70 -16.86
N GLN A 605 -3.35 34.57 -15.85
CA GLN A 605 -3.80 34.29 -14.49
C GLN A 605 -5.32 34.09 -14.43
N THR A 606 -6.07 34.91 -15.16
CA THR A 606 -7.53 34.82 -15.21
C THR A 606 -7.97 33.46 -15.78
N ALA A 607 -7.34 33.02 -16.87
CA ALA A 607 -7.63 31.73 -17.48
C ALA A 607 -7.26 30.53 -16.59
N LEU A 608 -6.10 30.58 -15.91
CA LEU A 608 -5.67 29.52 -14.99
C LEU A 608 -6.59 29.41 -13.75
N ARG A 609 -7.03 30.54 -13.19
CA ARG A 609 -8.00 30.54 -12.08
C ARG A 609 -9.39 30.10 -12.51
N ALA A 610 -9.85 30.50 -13.70
CA ALA A 610 -11.10 29.99 -14.26
C ALA A 610 -11.05 28.47 -14.45
N SER A 611 -9.90 27.96 -14.92
CA SER A 611 -9.62 26.53 -15.02
C SER A 611 -9.68 25.84 -13.65
N ALA A 612 -9.09 26.43 -12.60
CA ALA A 612 -9.17 25.91 -11.24
C ALA A 612 -10.62 25.88 -10.70
N GLY A 613 -11.37 26.95 -10.91
CA GLY A 613 -12.79 27.06 -10.53
C GLY A 613 -13.64 25.96 -11.17
N LYS A 614 -13.45 25.69 -12.47
CA LYS A 614 -14.13 24.59 -13.16
C LYS A 614 -13.87 23.22 -12.52
N SER A 615 -12.62 22.94 -12.12
CA SER A 615 -12.29 21.69 -11.42
C SER A 615 -12.91 21.62 -10.02
N ALA A 616 -12.93 22.75 -9.30
CA ALA A 616 -13.54 22.83 -7.97
C ALA A 616 -15.06 22.59 -8.03
N ASP A 617 -15.77 23.20 -8.99
CA ASP A 617 -17.21 23.01 -9.21
C ASP A 617 -17.55 21.54 -9.51
N ALA A 618 -16.65 20.83 -10.19
CA ALA A 618 -16.76 19.39 -10.47
C ALA A 618 -16.33 18.48 -9.31
N GLY A 619 -15.92 19.06 -8.17
CA GLY A 619 -15.50 18.33 -6.98
C GLY A 619 -14.04 17.84 -7.00
N ASP A 620 -13.24 18.20 -8.02
CA ASP A 620 -11.82 17.82 -8.10
C ASP A 620 -10.92 18.88 -7.44
N LEU A 621 -10.86 18.83 -6.10
CA LEU A 621 -10.04 19.73 -5.30
C LEU A 621 -8.54 19.62 -5.60
N GLY A 622 -8.03 18.43 -5.95
CA GLY A 622 -6.59 18.25 -6.19
C GLY A 622 -6.14 18.97 -7.46
N ASP A 623 -6.89 18.82 -8.54
CA ASP A 623 -6.62 19.50 -9.80
C ASP A 623 -6.89 21.01 -9.72
N ALA A 624 -7.92 21.43 -8.98
CA ALA A 624 -8.16 22.84 -8.69
C ALA A 624 -6.96 23.48 -7.96
N CYS A 625 -6.45 22.83 -6.91
CA CYS A 625 -5.29 23.29 -6.17
C CYS A 625 -4.05 23.41 -7.05
N ALA A 626 -3.74 22.38 -7.83
CA ALA A 626 -2.57 22.38 -8.71
C ALA A 626 -2.59 23.60 -9.64
N ARG A 627 -3.75 23.93 -10.20
CA ARG A 627 -3.88 25.06 -11.14
C ARG A 627 -3.79 26.43 -10.48
N GLU A 628 -4.31 26.56 -9.26
CA GLU A 628 -4.08 27.76 -8.44
C GLU A 628 -2.59 27.93 -8.14
N CYS A 629 -1.87 26.87 -7.77
CA CYS A 629 -0.42 26.90 -7.57
C CYS A 629 0.31 27.42 -8.83
N TRP A 630 -0.04 26.89 -10.00
CA TRP A 630 0.56 27.33 -11.27
C TRP A 630 0.25 28.81 -11.56
N ALA A 631 -0.97 29.27 -11.29
CA ALA A 631 -1.37 30.66 -11.47
C ALA A 631 -0.56 31.63 -10.58
N ASP A 632 -0.22 31.20 -9.36
CA ASP A 632 0.55 32.02 -8.42
C ASP A 632 2.07 31.95 -8.71
N GLN A 633 2.62 30.77 -9.01
CA GLN A 633 4.05 30.59 -9.35
C GLN A 633 4.48 31.48 -10.52
N PHE A 634 3.69 31.53 -11.60
CA PHE A 634 4.07 32.28 -12.80
C PHE A 634 4.17 33.79 -12.61
N LEU A 635 3.52 34.37 -11.60
CA LEU A 635 3.68 35.78 -11.25
C LEU A 635 4.96 36.04 -10.46
N LEU A 636 5.41 35.07 -9.68
CA LEU A 636 6.61 35.22 -8.87
C LEU A 636 7.90 35.10 -9.68
N GLU A 637 7.83 34.50 -10.87
CA GLU A 637 8.96 34.29 -11.79
C GLU A 637 9.31 35.54 -12.63
N ASP A 638 8.40 36.51 -12.76
CA ASP A 638 8.53 37.64 -13.71
C ASP A 638 9.48 38.75 -13.22
N ASP A 639 9.77 38.79 -11.92
CA ASP A 639 10.69 39.75 -11.28
C ASP A 639 12.15 39.23 -11.15
N ILE A 640 12.48 38.07 -11.74
CA ILE A 640 13.75 37.37 -11.47
C ILE A 640 14.66 37.30 -12.72
N PRO A 641 15.88 37.87 -12.64
CA PRO A 641 16.93 37.65 -13.65
C PRO A 641 17.26 36.16 -13.82
N ALA A 642 17.54 35.72 -15.06
CA ALA A 642 17.76 34.31 -15.40
C ALA A 642 18.99 33.64 -14.74
N ASP A 643 19.78 34.38 -13.97
CA ASP A 643 21.10 34.02 -13.43
C ASP A 643 21.15 33.77 -11.90
N ASP A 644 20.06 33.97 -11.15
CA ASP A 644 20.04 33.71 -9.70
C ASP A 644 19.42 32.35 -9.32
N ALA A 645 20.03 31.67 -8.34
CA ALA A 645 19.65 30.35 -7.83
C ALA A 645 18.35 30.40 -7.00
N HIS A 646 17.21 30.59 -7.67
CA HIS A 646 15.88 30.55 -7.06
C HIS A 646 15.20 29.19 -7.23
N GLY A 647 14.42 28.79 -6.22
CA GLY A 647 13.61 27.56 -6.25
C GLY A 647 12.17 27.85 -5.84
N TYR A 648 11.22 27.16 -6.47
CA TYR A 648 9.80 27.22 -6.11
C TYR A 648 9.29 25.85 -5.67
N ALA A 649 8.41 25.85 -4.68
CA ALA A 649 7.67 24.67 -4.26
C ALA A 649 6.20 25.03 -4.11
N CYS A 650 5.30 24.13 -4.50
CA CYS A 650 3.87 24.33 -4.35
C CYS A 650 3.22 23.10 -3.72
N GLY A 651 2.10 23.30 -3.05
CA GLY A 651 1.31 22.19 -2.50
C GLY A 651 -0.05 22.63 -2.00
N ASP A 652 -0.82 21.64 -1.55
CA ASP A 652 -2.16 21.82 -1.01
C ASP A 652 -2.32 21.18 0.37
N MET A 653 -3.26 21.73 1.13
CA MET A 653 -3.70 21.25 2.44
C MET A 653 -5.22 21.16 2.45
N ARG A 654 -5.73 20.04 3.00
CA ARG A 654 -7.16 19.81 3.15
C ARG A 654 -7.60 19.94 4.60
N LEU A 655 -8.59 20.80 4.82
CA LEU A 655 -9.18 21.05 6.13
C LEU A 655 -10.66 20.63 6.08
N GLN A 656 -11.03 19.64 6.86
CA GLN A 656 -12.37 19.08 6.91
C GLN A 656 -13.13 19.62 8.12
N GLU A 657 -14.32 20.17 7.88
CA GLU A 657 -15.27 20.52 8.94
C GLU A 657 -15.98 19.24 9.42
N ILE A 658 -15.84 18.93 10.71
CA ILE A 658 -16.62 17.87 11.38
C ILE A 658 -17.20 18.40 12.69
N ASP A 659 -18.11 17.65 13.31
CA ASP A 659 -18.84 18.09 14.52
C ASP A 659 -17.92 18.49 15.70
N SER A 660 -16.70 17.92 15.77
CA SER A 660 -15.71 18.21 16.81
C SER A 660 -14.78 19.40 16.49
N GLY A 661 -14.93 20.02 15.31
CA GLY A 661 -14.10 21.13 14.87
C GLY A 661 -13.48 20.92 13.48
N LEU A 662 -12.43 21.68 13.19
CA LEU A 662 -11.74 21.62 11.90
C LEU A 662 -10.57 20.63 11.96
N HIS A 663 -10.57 19.60 11.14
CA HIS A 663 -9.53 18.57 11.12
C HIS A 663 -8.68 18.66 9.86
N SER A 664 -7.36 18.62 10.02
CA SER A 664 -6.46 18.41 8.90
C SER A 664 -6.45 16.93 8.54
N GLY A 665 -7.04 16.54 7.41
CA GLY A 665 -7.17 15.13 7.01
C GLY A 665 -7.01 14.91 5.51
N GLY A 666 -6.11 13.99 5.13
CA GLY A 666 -6.13 13.30 3.83
C GLY A 666 -5.17 13.82 2.75
N ALA A 667 -4.23 12.95 2.38
CA ALA A 667 -3.39 12.89 1.17
C ALA A 667 -2.64 14.17 0.74
N THR A 668 -1.37 14.22 1.12
CA THR A 668 -0.31 14.99 0.45
C THR A 668 -0.24 14.62 -1.04
N THR A 669 -0.85 15.42 -1.91
CA THR A 669 -0.34 15.59 -3.26
C THR A 669 0.67 16.73 -3.24
N SER A 670 1.89 16.43 -2.81
CA SER A 670 3.02 17.19 -3.32
C SER A 670 3.05 16.93 -4.83
N THR A 671 2.36 17.75 -5.64
CA THR A 671 2.70 17.84 -7.06
C THR A 671 4.09 18.44 -7.10
N SER A 672 5.05 17.54 -7.26
CA SER A 672 6.47 17.79 -7.44
C SER A 672 6.72 18.95 -8.41
N GLY A 673 6.97 20.14 -7.88
CA GLY A 673 8.03 20.98 -8.43
C GLY A 673 9.34 20.33 -8.02
N GLY A 674 10.08 19.78 -8.96
CA GLY A 674 11.33 19.07 -8.66
C GLY A 674 12.30 20.01 -7.96
N TYR A 675 12.68 19.69 -6.72
CA TYR A 675 14.00 20.10 -6.26
C TYR A 675 15.01 19.43 -7.19
N PRO A 676 15.92 20.15 -7.86
CA PRO A 676 16.99 19.49 -8.58
C PRO A 676 17.75 18.62 -7.57
N PRO A 677 17.79 17.28 -7.75
CA PRO A 677 18.57 16.42 -6.88
C PRO A 677 20.04 16.81 -7.05
N GLY A 678 20.70 17.23 -5.97
CA GLY A 678 22.16 17.40 -5.95
C GLY A 678 22.72 18.82 -6.05
N ALA A 679 21.92 19.88 -5.92
CA ALA A 679 22.50 21.19 -5.62
C ALA A 679 23.04 21.20 -4.18
N ALA A 680 24.36 21.40 -4.02
CA ALA A 680 24.94 21.71 -2.73
C ALA A 680 24.25 22.95 -2.16
N GLY A 681 23.53 22.82 -1.04
CA GLY A 681 22.72 23.90 -0.46
C GLY A 681 21.20 23.80 -0.65
N ALA A 682 20.67 22.67 -1.15
CA ALA A 682 19.22 22.45 -1.13
C ALA A 682 18.67 22.49 0.32
N PRO A 683 17.54 23.18 0.57
CA PRO A 683 16.96 23.37 1.91
C PRO A 683 16.73 22.06 2.67
N LEU A 684 17.10 22.03 3.95
CA LEU A 684 16.77 20.95 4.88
C LEU A 684 15.72 21.37 5.91
N THR A 685 15.46 22.66 6.03
CA THR A 685 14.32 23.22 6.77
C THR A 685 13.05 23.10 5.95
N SER A 686 12.77 21.93 5.39
CA SER A 686 11.40 21.63 5.00
C SER A 686 10.62 21.51 6.31
N LEU A 687 10.11 22.63 6.84
CA LEU A 687 8.79 22.57 7.43
C LEU A 687 7.93 22.05 6.27
N PRO A 688 7.51 20.77 6.24
CA PRO A 688 6.49 20.42 5.29
C PRO A 688 5.32 21.33 5.68
N MET A 689 4.80 22.18 4.78
CA MET A 689 3.87 23.25 5.16
C MET A 689 2.52 22.76 5.72
N HIS A 690 2.36 21.45 5.90
CA HIS A 690 1.43 20.85 6.86
C HIS A 690 1.74 21.19 8.33
N GLY A 691 3.02 21.22 8.71
CA GLY A 691 3.53 21.45 10.05
C GLY A 691 2.91 22.65 10.77
N PRO A 692 2.88 23.85 10.16
CA PRO A 692 2.28 25.06 10.74
C PRO A 692 0.83 24.91 11.23
N TYR A 693 0.04 24.04 10.57
CA TYR A 693 -1.39 23.83 10.84
C TYR A 693 -1.69 22.53 11.58
N GLN A 694 -0.67 21.87 12.16
CA GLN A 694 -0.89 20.70 13.00
C GLN A 694 -1.64 21.07 14.28
N GLY A 695 -2.63 20.25 14.65
CA GLY A 695 -3.48 20.48 15.82
C GLY A 695 -4.54 21.57 15.63
N VAL A 696 -4.87 22.00 14.40
CA VAL A 696 -5.95 22.98 14.15
C VAL A 696 -7.32 22.53 14.67
N SER A 697 -7.51 21.24 14.92
CA SER A 697 -8.70 20.67 15.59
C SER A 697 -8.85 21.12 17.04
N LEU A 698 -7.77 21.61 17.65
CA LEU A 698 -7.77 22.18 18.99
C LEU A 698 -8.24 23.64 19.00
N LEU A 699 -8.36 24.32 17.85
CA LEU A 699 -8.83 25.71 17.81
C LEU A 699 -10.28 25.78 18.29
N GLY A 700 -10.51 26.54 19.36
CA GLY A 700 -11.82 26.65 20.02
C GLY A 700 -12.06 25.63 21.13
N GLN A 701 -11.11 24.72 21.39
CA GLN A 701 -11.17 23.79 22.52
C GLN A 701 -10.65 24.45 23.82
N PRO A 702 -10.91 23.86 25.00
CA PRO A 702 -10.32 24.34 26.25
C PRO A 702 -8.79 24.22 26.27
N VAL A 703 -8.11 25.19 26.89
CA VAL A 703 -6.66 25.13 27.14
C VAL A 703 -6.33 23.87 27.95
N GLY A 704 -5.28 23.15 27.54
CA GLY A 704 -4.87 21.85 28.08
C GLY A 704 -5.38 20.65 27.28
N THR A 705 -6.23 20.86 26.27
CA THR A 705 -6.67 19.78 25.36
C THR A 705 -5.51 19.33 24.48
N THR A 706 -5.32 18.00 24.38
CA THR A 706 -4.26 17.36 23.60
C THR A 706 -4.86 16.46 22.52
N HIS A 707 -4.22 16.43 21.36
CA HIS A 707 -4.55 15.56 20.23
C HIS A 707 -3.28 14.93 19.67
N THR A 708 -3.35 13.66 19.27
CA THR A 708 -2.22 12.95 18.65
C THR A 708 -2.65 12.41 17.30
N GLU A 709 -1.86 12.70 16.27
CA GLU A 709 -2.10 12.30 14.88
C GLU A 709 -0.85 11.62 14.29
N ARG A 710 -1.07 10.77 13.28
CA ARG A 710 0.00 10.08 12.54
C ARG A 710 -0.05 10.50 11.08
N ASN A 711 1.08 11.01 10.59
CA ASN A 711 1.24 11.54 9.24
C ASN A 711 2.39 10.83 8.52
N ASN A 712 2.37 10.82 7.19
CA ASN A 712 3.50 10.36 6.39
C ASN A 712 4.35 11.55 5.94
N VAL A 713 5.67 11.40 5.95
CA VAL A 713 6.62 12.42 5.46
C VAL A 713 7.50 11.81 4.38
N GLY A 714 7.63 12.52 3.25
CA GLY A 714 8.56 12.16 2.18
C GLY A 714 9.99 12.58 2.52
N MET A 715 10.93 11.65 2.41
CA MET A 715 12.37 11.83 2.62
C MET A 715 13.14 11.43 1.34
N PRO A 716 14.41 11.85 1.17
CA PRO A 716 15.23 11.45 0.01
C PRO A 716 15.38 9.93 -0.17
N TRP A 717 15.21 9.14 0.90
CA TRP A 717 15.32 7.67 0.88
C TRP A 717 13.96 6.94 0.94
N GLY A 718 12.83 7.65 0.92
CA GLY A 718 11.50 7.05 0.96
C GLY A 718 10.53 7.78 1.87
N THR A 719 9.39 7.16 2.18
CA THR A 719 8.36 7.73 3.04
C THR A 719 8.47 7.17 4.46
N GLU A 720 8.50 8.06 5.46
CA GLU A 720 8.58 7.71 6.88
C GLU A 720 7.29 8.08 7.63
N SER A 721 7.02 7.35 8.72
CA SER A 721 5.88 7.63 9.61
C SER A 721 6.28 8.67 10.66
N LYS A 722 5.50 9.75 10.76
CA LYS A 722 5.65 10.84 11.72
C LYS A 722 4.48 10.84 12.70
N MET A 723 4.77 10.74 14.00
CA MET A 723 3.79 10.93 15.07
C MET A 723 3.88 12.38 15.57
N VAL A 724 2.73 13.03 15.73
CA VAL A 724 2.65 14.40 16.21
C VAL A 724 1.67 14.45 17.36
N THR A 725 2.11 14.99 18.50
CA THR A 725 1.25 15.26 19.65
C THR A 725 1.15 16.77 19.84
N SER A 726 -0.05 17.31 19.68
CA SER A 726 -0.36 18.73 19.76
C SER A 726 -1.19 19.04 21.01
N THR A 727 -0.90 20.15 21.69
CA THR A 727 -1.64 20.62 22.87
C THR A 727 -1.93 22.10 22.75
N LEU A 728 -3.16 22.51 23.03
CA LEU A 728 -3.51 23.94 23.14
C LEU A 728 -3.02 24.44 24.50
N ILE A 729 -1.99 25.27 24.53
CA ILE A 729 -1.31 25.69 25.77
C ILE A 729 -1.69 27.10 26.23
N ASP A 730 -2.22 27.93 25.34
CA ASP A 730 -2.65 29.30 25.65
C ASP A 730 -3.78 29.74 24.70
N GLY A 731 -4.67 30.61 25.17
CA GLY A 731 -5.76 31.24 24.42
C GLY A 731 -5.76 32.77 24.47
N ALA A 732 -4.77 33.38 25.15
CA ALA A 732 -4.67 34.81 25.38
C ALA A 732 -3.27 35.38 25.08
N ALA A 733 -2.46 34.64 24.32
CA ALA A 733 -1.09 35.04 24.02
C ALA A 733 -1.04 36.29 23.12
N VAL A 734 0.14 36.91 23.07
CA VAL A 734 0.44 38.01 22.16
C VAL A 734 1.52 37.58 21.18
N ALA A 735 1.31 37.82 19.89
CA ALA A 735 2.28 37.60 18.84
C ALA A 735 2.60 38.93 18.13
N THR A 736 3.89 39.17 17.89
CA THR A 736 4.35 40.34 17.13
C THR A 736 4.94 39.85 15.81
N THR A 737 4.52 40.46 14.72
CA THR A 737 4.95 40.15 13.35
C THR A 737 5.27 41.45 12.60
N PRO A 738 5.85 41.39 11.40
CA PRO A 738 5.95 42.54 10.51
C PRO A 738 4.61 43.24 10.21
N CYS A 739 3.47 42.53 10.25
CA CYS A 739 2.14 43.12 10.07
C CYS A 739 1.61 43.87 11.30
N GLY A 740 2.26 43.73 12.46
CA GLY A 740 1.80 44.33 13.71
C GLY A 740 1.71 43.34 14.87
N ARG A 741 1.07 43.81 15.95
CA ARG A 741 0.87 43.08 17.20
C ARG A 741 -0.55 42.51 17.25
N PHE A 742 -0.65 41.20 17.49
CA PHE A 742 -1.90 40.46 17.61
C PHE A 742 -2.09 39.99 19.05
N GLU A 743 -3.26 40.24 19.62
CA GLU A 743 -3.62 39.88 20.99
C GLU A 743 -4.73 38.82 21.00
N GLY A 744 -4.84 38.06 22.09
CA GLY A 744 -5.83 36.98 22.18
C GLY A 744 -5.49 35.77 21.30
N CYS A 745 -4.21 35.53 21.04
CA CYS A 745 -3.77 34.44 20.19
C CYS A 745 -3.90 33.09 20.91
N ALA A 746 -4.41 32.09 20.19
CA ALA A 746 -4.31 30.70 20.59
C ALA A 746 -2.93 30.14 20.25
N VAL A 747 -2.33 29.40 21.16
CA VAL A 747 -0.99 28.80 20.99
C VAL A 747 -1.08 27.30 21.09
N ILE A 748 -0.70 26.63 20.01
CA ILE A 748 -0.62 25.18 19.95
C ILE A 748 0.86 24.78 20.00
N GLU A 749 1.19 23.93 20.96
CA GLU A 749 2.49 23.26 21.05
C GLU A 749 2.40 21.87 20.43
N SER A 750 3.24 21.59 19.44
CA SER A 750 3.32 20.29 18.76
C SER A 750 4.70 19.66 18.96
N ARG A 751 4.73 18.41 19.39
CA ARG A 751 5.93 17.58 19.48
C ARG A 751 5.97 16.61 18.32
N HIS A 752 7.08 16.62 17.58
CA HIS A 752 7.25 15.84 16.37
C HIS A 752 8.21 14.67 16.59
N GLU A 753 7.72 13.45 16.45
CA GLU A 753 8.50 12.23 16.55
C GLU A 753 8.47 11.51 15.20
N VAL A 754 9.62 11.04 14.72
CA VAL A 754 9.74 10.32 13.44
C VAL A 754 10.32 8.95 13.73
N ASP A 755 9.52 7.92 13.47
CA ASP A 755 9.95 6.52 13.54
C ASP A 755 10.63 6.16 12.22
N VAL A 756 11.89 5.73 12.30
CA VAL A 756 12.72 5.46 11.13
C VAL A 756 13.16 4.01 11.24
N GLY A 757 12.63 3.17 10.35
CA GLY A 757 13.03 1.76 10.30
C GLY A 757 14.51 1.57 9.94
N ASN A 758 15.00 0.33 10.05
CA ASN A 758 16.39 -0.07 9.72
C ASN A 758 16.72 -0.08 8.21
N ARG A 759 16.13 0.78 7.37
CA ARG A 759 16.37 0.79 5.92
C ARG A 759 17.36 1.88 5.52
N VAL A 760 18.36 1.46 4.72
CA VAL A 760 19.37 2.21 3.94
C VAL A 760 20.12 3.33 4.68
N GLU A 761 21.44 3.22 4.79
CA GLU A 761 22.30 4.33 5.22
C GLU A 761 22.28 5.45 4.16
N HIS A 762 21.79 6.63 4.52
CA HIS A 762 21.91 7.86 3.73
C HIS A 762 22.90 8.80 4.45
N PRO A 763 23.89 9.38 3.76
CA PRO A 763 24.96 10.17 4.38
C PRO A 763 24.43 11.38 5.19
N ASP A 764 23.30 11.94 4.78
CA ASP A 764 22.67 13.10 5.44
C ASP A 764 21.49 12.72 6.37
N ARG A 765 21.29 11.44 6.71
CA ARG A 765 20.10 10.95 7.44
C ARG A 765 19.85 11.67 8.76
N GLU A 766 20.82 11.66 9.67
CA GLU A 766 20.68 12.30 10.98
C GLU A 766 20.56 13.82 10.86
N ARG A 767 21.22 14.42 9.87
CA ARG A 767 21.08 15.85 9.57
C ARG A 767 19.62 16.18 9.22
N ILE A 768 19.01 15.45 8.28
CA ILE A 768 17.62 15.63 7.83
C ILE A 768 16.61 15.36 8.96
N LEU A 769 16.81 14.29 9.73
CA LEU A 769 15.94 13.95 10.86
C LEU A 769 15.98 15.02 11.96
N GLY A 770 17.15 15.61 12.20
CA GLY A 770 17.33 16.71 13.14
C GLY A 770 16.48 17.94 12.81
N TYR A 771 16.19 18.22 11.53
CA TYR A 771 15.29 19.30 11.12
C TYR A 771 13.80 18.92 11.19
N THR A 772 13.46 17.64 11.07
CA THR A 772 12.06 17.18 11.00
C THR A 772 11.45 16.97 12.40
N ARG A 773 12.30 16.63 13.37
CA ARG A 773 11.96 16.41 14.78
C ARG A 773 12.11 17.70 15.59
N GLY A 774 11.45 17.72 16.74
CA GLY A 774 11.56 18.79 17.70
C GLY A 774 10.22 19.29 18.21
N LYS A 775 10.22 20.55 18.63
CA LYS A 775 9.07 21.22 19.24
C LYS A 775 8.66 22.42 18.40
N GLN A 776 7.39 22.49 18.03
CA GLN A 776 6.83 23.62 17.29
C GLN A 776 5.77 24.35 18.11
N LEU A 777 5.77 25.67 18.03
CA LEU A 777 4.73 26.56 18.57
C LEU A 777 4.06 27.30 17.41
N SER A 778 2.74 27.24 17.33
CA SER A 778 1.94 27.93 16.30
C SER A 778 0.97 28.91 16.97
N TRP A 779 1.00 30.18 16.54
CA TRP A 779 0.12 31.24 17.05
C TRP A 779 -0.98 31.56 16.05
N PHE A 780 -2.24 31.42 16.47
CA PHE A 780 -3.42 31.76 15.68
C PHE A 780 -4.12 32.98 16.27
N ALA A 781 -4.28 34.04 15.48
CA ALA A 781 -4.92 35.28 15.89
C ALA A 781 -6.40 35.32 15.46
N PRO A 782 -7.32 35.79 16.34
CA PRO A 782 -8.74 35.91 16.00
C PRO A 782 -8.97 36.80 14.78
N GLY A 783 -9.79 36.31 13.84
CA GLY A 783 -10.15 37.01 12.61
C GLY A 783 -9.02 37.11 11.57
N VAL A 784 -7.84 36.52 11.84
CA VAL A 784 -6.68 36.59 10.94
C VAL A 784 -6.21 35.20 10.56
N GLY A 785 -6.04 34.26 11.49
CA GLY A 785 -5.43 32.96 11.18
C GLY A 785 -4.05 32.79 11.79
N LEU A 786 -3.23 31.93 11.19
CA LEU A 786 -1.86 31.70 11.62
C LEU A 786 -1.03 32.98 11.41
N VAL A 787 -0.41 33.49 12.49
CA VAL A 787 0.40 34.73 12.45
C VAL A 787 1.89 34.48 12.69
N ARG A 788 2.25 33.40 13.40
CA ARG A 788 3.63 33.01 13.67
C ARG A 788 3.76 31.51 13.87
N VAL A 789 4.88 30.95 13.45
CA VAL A 789 5.36 29.64 13.87
C VAL A 789 6.79 29.76 14.36
N ARG A 790 7.12 29.07 15.44
CA ARG A 790 8.50 28.86 15.88
C ARG A 790 8.75 27.36 16.00
N HIS A 791 9.67 26.82 15.22
CA HIS A 791 10.09 25.42 15.30
C HIS A 791 11.49 25.35 15.90
N GLU A 792 11.60 24.70 17.06
CA GLU A 792 12.85 24.38 17.73
C GLU A 792 13.23 22.95 17.35
N HIS A 793 14.26 22.82 16.52
CA HIS A 793 14.68 21.56 15.92
C HIS A 793 15.60 20.76 16.86
N ASP A 794 15.59 19.42 16.74
CA ASP A 794 16.44 18.54 17.56
C ASP A 794 17.94 18.74 17.30
N ASN A 795 18.31 19.28 16.13
CA ASN A 795 19.71 19.66 15.83
C ASN A 795 20.15 20.97 16.51
N GLY A 796 19.28 21.62 17.28
CA GLY A 796 19.57 22.84 18.04
C GLY A 796 19.33 24.15 17.28
N LEU A 797 18.91 24.09 16.01
CA LEU A 797 18.52 25.27 15.23
C LEU A 797 17.07 25.67 15.51
N ALA A 798 16.71 26.89 15.14
CA ALA A 798 15.31 27.34 15.18
C ALA A 798 14.88 27.99 13.86
N THR A 799 13.63 27.76 13.48
CA THR A 799 13.00 28.45 12.34
C THR A 799 11.80 29.26 12.84
N ASP A 800 11.81 30.56 12.55
CA ASP A 800 10.68 31.47 12.82
C ASP A 800 10.00 31.83 11.49
N LEU A 801 8.74 31.45 11.33
CA LEU A 801 7.86 31.84 10.24
C LEU A 801 6.96 32.98 10.71
N LEU A 802 7.01 34.12 10.04
CA LEU A 802 6.30 35.33 10.44
C LEU A 802 5.37 35.82 9.34
N LEU A 803 4.15 36.23 9.72
CA LEU A 803 3.20 36.86 8.80
C LEU A 803 3.71 38.23 8.31
N ARG A 804 3.71 38.41 6.99
CA ARG A 804 4.20 39.60 6.28
C ARG A 804 3.07 40.41 5.66
N ARG A 805 2.04 39.72 5.14
CA ARG A 805 0.83 40.32 4.58
C ARG A 805 -0.34 39.36 4.71
N TYR A 806 -1.55 39.87 4.73
CA TYR A 806 -2.76 39.06 4.64
C TYR A 806 -3.92 39.85 4.03
N SER A 807 -4.91 39.14 3.49
CA SER A 807 -6.21 39.68 3.07
C SER A 807 -7.31 38.73 3.53
N ILE A 808 -8.24 39.23 4.34
CA ILE A 808 -9.40 38.45 4.82
C ILE A 808 -10.66 39.06 4.21
N GLU A 809 -11.26 38.34 3.28
CA GLU A 809 -12.50 38.73 2.59
C GLU A 809 -13.74 38.26 3.37
N GLY A 810 -13.61 37.18 4.15
CA GLY A 810 -14.68 36.64 4.98
C GLY A 810 -14.24 35.52 5.92
N GLY A 811 -15.20 34.90 6.60
CA GLY A 811 -14.95 33.89 7.63
C GLY A 811 -14.82 34.48 9.03
N SER A 812 -14.74 33.62 10.04
CA SER A 812 -14.66 34.02 11.46
C SER A 812 -13.80 33.04 12.27
N GLY A 813 -13.57 33.36 13.55
CA GLY A 813 -12.80 32.51 14.47
C GLY A 813 -11.29 32.68 14.35
N LEU A 814 -10.54 31.69 14.85
CA LEU A 814 -9.07 31.71 14.90
C LEU A 814 -8.40 31.33 13.58
N LEU A 815 -9.16 30.75 12.65
CA LEU A 815 -8.73 30.47 11.27
C LEU A 815 -9.89 30.80 10.33
N PRO A 816 -9.99 32.03 9.82
CA PRO A 816 -11.10 32.44 8.97
C PRO A 816 -10.96 31.78 7.60
N LEU A 817 -11.80 30.77 7.34
CA LEU A 817 -11.86 30.10 6.03
C LEU A 817 -12.92 30.77 5.14
N HIS A 818 -12.46 31.33 4.04
CA HIS A 818 -13.29 31.90 2.98
C HIS A 818 -12.47 31.88 1.69
N ILE A 819 -13.10 31.52 0.56
CA ILE A 819 -12.42 31.53 -0.75
C ILE A 819 -11.81 32.91 -0.97
N ASP A 820 -10.59 32.96 -1.50
CA ASP A 820 -9.80 34.19 -1.70
C ASP A 820 -9.13 34.81 -0.47
N ASN A 821 -9.34 34.29 0.76
CA ASN A 821 -8.48 34.67 1.89
C ASN A 821 -7.03 34.29 1.58
N ARG A 822 -6.10 35.20 1.91
CA ARG A 822 -4.67 35.10 1.58
C ARG A 822 -3.77 35.45 2.75
N TRP A 823 -2.63 34.78 2.84
CA TRP A 823 -1.57 35.05 3.79
C TRP A 823 -0.22 34.95 3.09
N GLU A 824 0.70 35.84 3.44
CA GLU A 824 2.09 35.82 3.00
C GLU A 824 2.98 35.70 4.24
N TYR A 825 3.85 34.71 4.26
CA TYR A 825 4.78 34.47 5.36
C TYR A 825 6.21 34.59 4.88
N ALA A 826 7.14 34.84 5.81
CA ALA A 826 8.56 34.71 5.54
C ALA A 826 9.29 34.00 6.68
N SER A 827 10.32 33.24 6.32
CA SER A 827 11.27 32.63 7.25
C SER A 827 12.70 32.70 6.69
N THR A 828 13.70 32.54 7.55
CA THR A 828 15.11 32.46 7.17
C THR A 828 15.70 31.20 7.78
N ASP A 829 16.39 30.39 6.98
CA ASP A 829 17.16 29.25 7.47
C ASP A 829 18.49 29.75 8.04
N GLU A 830 18.70 29.53 9.35
CA GLU A 830 19.89 29.96 10.07
C GLU A 830 21.19 29.31 9.56
N ALA A 831 21.12 28.09 9.01
CA ALA A 831 22.30 27.37 8.53
C ALA A 831 22.73 27.81 7.12
N THR A 832 21.77 28.15 6.26
CA THR A 832 22.04 28.48 4.85
C THR A 832 21.92 29.97 4.53
N GLY A 833 21.26 30.76 5.39
CA GLY A 833 20.91 32.16 5.11
C GLY A 833 19.79 32.33 4.08
N THR A 834 19.22 31.23 3.58
CA THR A 834 18.16 31.25 2.57
C THR A 834 16.89 31.86 3.15
N VAL A 835 16.27 32.77 2.40
CA VAL A 835 14.98 33.36 2.76
C VAL A 835 13.87 32.62 2.01
N TYR A 836 12.83 32.22 2.73
CA TYR A 836 11.62 31.61 2.18
C TYR A 836 10.46 32.59 2.31
N GLU A 837 9.67 32.69 1.25
CA GLU A 837 8.43 33.45 1.21
C GLU A 837 7.29 32.52 0.80
N ASP A 838 6.30 32.38 1.67
CA ASP A 838 5.16 31.48 1.46
C ASP A 838 3.90 32.27 1.18
N PHE A 839 3.30 32.02 0.02
CA PHE A 839 2.03 32.58 -0.42
C PHE A 839 0.94 31.53 -0.20
N VAL A 840 0.03 31.76 0.73
CA VAL A 840 -1.02 30.82 1.12
C VAL A 840 -2.39 31.41 0.78
N ARG A 841 -3.29 30.61 0.19
CA ARG A 841 -4.68 31.03 -0.08
C ARG A 841 -5.69 29.92 0.17
N VAL A 842 -6.91 30.29 0.51
CA VAL A 842 -8.06 29.37 0.41
C VAL A 842 -8.51 29.31 -1.04
N ALA A 843 -8.29 28.16 -1.68
CA ALA A 843 -8.50 27.98 -3.12
C ALA A 843 -9.92 27.53 -3.46
N ALA A 844 -10.46 26.57 -2.70
CA ALA A 844 -11.76 25.98 -3.01
C ALA A 844 -12.43 25.37 -1.77
N LYS A 845 -13.74 25.08 -1.88
CA LYS A 845 -14.50 24.29 -0.92
C LYS A 845 -15.40 23.30 -1.66
N VAL A 846 -15.36 22.03 -1.27
CA VAL A 846 -16.28 20.99 -1.76
C VAL A 846 -16.88 20.28 -0.56
N GLY A 847 -18.20 20.35 -0.41
CA GLY A 847 -18.89 19.82 0.78
C GLY A 847 -18.37 20.46 2.06
N ALA A 848 -17.89 19.64 3.00
CA ALA A 848 -17.30 20.06 4.27
C ALA A 848 -15.77 20.25 4.20
N THR A 849 -15.15 20.07 3.02
CA THR A 849 -13.70 20.10 2.86
C THR A 849 -13.26 21.40 2.20
N TRP A 850 -12.36 22.12 2.86
CA TRP A 850 -11.65 23.27 2.34
C TRP A 850 -10.29 22.87 1.79
N ALA A 851 -9.92 23.47 0.68
CA ALA A 851 -8.61 23.36 0.07
C ALA A 851 -7.84 24.67 0.26
N VAL A 852 -6.68 24.57 0.91
CA VAL A 852 -5.74 25.67 1.13
C VAL A 852 -4.49 25.38 0.33
N VAL A 853 -4.12 26.29 -0.56
CA VAL A 853 -2.97 26.16 -1.44
C VAL A 853 -1.83 27.02 -0.92
N PHE A 854 -0.60 26.55 -1.10
CA PHE A 854 0.60 27.33 -0.83
C PHE A 854 1.60 27.27 -1.98
N THR A 855 2.27 28.38 -2.21
CA THR A 855 3.41 28.53 -3.12
C THR A 855 4.56 29.14 -2.33
N THR A 856 5.71 28.48 -2.30
CA THR A 856 6.91 28.91 -1.58
C THR A 856 7.96 29.35 -2.59
N ARG A 857 8.51 30.56 -2.41
CA ARG A 857 9.69 31.06 -3.10
C ARG A 857 10.89 30.97 -2.18
N ALA A 858 11.98 30.37 -2.65
CA ALA A 858 13.27 30.35 -1.95
C ALA A 858 14.28 31.25 -2.67
N THR A 859 14.91 32.13 -1.91
CA THR A 859 15.94 33.05 -2.39
C THR A 859 17.23 32.84 -1.59
N ALA A 860 18.26 32.32 -2.27
CA ALA A 860 19.59 32.24 -1.69
C ALA A 860 20.12 33.66 -1.45
N THR A 861 20.60 33.95 -0.24
CA THR A 861 21.40 35.16 -0.05
C THR A 861 22.74 34.93 -0.73
N SER A 862 23.17 35.84 -1.61
CA SER A 862 24.54 35.81 -2.12
C SER A 862 25.49 35.84 -0.93
N ALA A 863 26.31 34.79 -0.80
CA ALA A 863 27.32 34.74 0.24
C ALA A 863 28.20 36.00 0.12
N ALA A 864 28.20 36.82 1.16
CA ALA A 864 29.11 37.96 1.30
C ALA A 864 30.54 37.49 1.60
#